data_AF-A0A418R4B6-F1
#
_entry.id   AF-A0A418R4B6-F1
#
_cell.length_a   1.000
_cell.length_b   1.000
_cell.length_c   1.000
_cell.angle_alpha   90.00
_cell.angle_beta   90.00
_cell.angle_gamma   90.00
#
_symmetry.space_group_name_H-M   'P 1'
#
loop_
_entity.id
_entity.type
_entity.pdbx_description
1 polymer ?
#
loop_
_entity_poly.entity_id
_entity_poly.type
_entity_poly.pdbx_seq_one_letter_code
_entity_poly.pdbx_strand_id
1 'polypeptide(L)'
;MRIPALFLLTTLLLAGCAQTPSEPPTPVSPVPTPSPTTPAPTRTVLGAPVAITFTGLGGARPTASARMLTGQALTSPSGVTVGTAPTVRSSTDIIPPGQPRTAGFRYLHVTFPVSVTGAAVTNLTFLGAALTGNPGDSAVLTLEKYPGGTATPYTSAELAALATAIDPSSPVTQDVFAQTPALVTGEEDALQLYSESDVSGLTLPTGQTGSVLPYGFVSHAGTSRTIPVGTNTGTVTLAIKVPLQAQAKDDPYTVTLTFVPVQDSETSITESPEAQFPSNQAAFQAAVGRLGAPVIKTLPGSTRASGSLFCSVRTAGPASAPTGTLLGGLAPIDLAVGGTARIPANATSCLNGGASGADYVILPFNTSTASSRSLTVTTSNTVAPVGTLSVGASNPTGLSVGESVLNAASSSSTLPSSSPVTSPSTQLIRPQVLPSGTPNVGDQVTVNTASGCTAPPEFRTGTVRFVRQNVVLISDNANPAGGIPDVNAGTDYQAIVNSFTNQIWPAVTGGFGLPTDADNNGNRVVLFFTSAVNARNAPGSTTRITGFSDARDAQPITSCLGSNEGEIIYLQAADPTGAVNSNVVPVATAVSSAIQTSTRELGRIINNTRRVRVTGAPLEEPWLLEGLSDIASELTFYQATAVTTDGAVITPSLTPRMNIVLSNLTTGTNASRRVAAFNTYANPNFTIYRAFLQGPNTAGPYWTNPTGTPALAARGAAWNFLRYAADRYVTTAGQTETSFWTALINSTTTGLANLQGVIGADPVTWLNDWAVATYVDDAVAGVAPIFSAPSWNYRSVYGGLGGFPAATRTLTSGAPLTLAYEKTATSYLRTRVNANQQGGVTVSSPTPADFTVTVFRAR
;
A
#
# COMPACT_ATOMS: atom_id res chain seq x y z
N MET A 1 -58.40 -29.31 -35.73
CA MET A 1 -57.46 -28.20 -35.47
C MET A 1 -56.55 -28.64 -34.31
N ARG A 2 -55.55 -29.48 -34.53
CA ARG A 2 -54.11 -29.22 -34.81
C ARG A 2 -53.36 -28.34 -33.78
N ILE A 3 -52.62 -29.06 -32.92
CA ILE A 3 -51.30 -28.82 -32.29
C ILE A 3 -51.26 -28.17 -30.88
N PRO A 4 -50.42 -28.69 -29.96
CA PRO A 4 -50.75 -28.89 -28.55
C PRO A 4 -49.76 -28.27 -27.53
N ALA A 5 -50.03 -28.55 -26.26
CA ALA A 5 -49.24 -28.24 -25.07
C ALA A 5 -47.76 -28.64 -25.14
N LEU A 6 -46.89 -27.83 -24.51
CA LEU A 6 -45.54 -28.22 -24.12
C LEU A 6 -45.26 -27.75 -22.68
N PHE A 7 -45.50 -28.66 -21.74
CA PHE A 7 -44.83 -28.70 -20.44
C PHE A 7 -43.47 -29.36 -20.67
N LEU A 8 -42.36 -28.73 -20.25
CA LEU A 8 -41.08 -29.43 -20.10
C LEU A 8 -40.62 -29.34 -18.64
N LEU A 9 -40.86 -30.46 -17.95
CA LEU A 9 -40.23 -30.90 -16.72
C LEU A 9 -38.71 -31.07 -16.98
N THR A 10 -37.85 -30.50 -16.14
CA THR A 10 -36.48 -30.99 -15.97
C THR A 10 -36.43 -31.74 -14.64
N THR A 11 -36.34 -33.06 -14.76
CA THR A 11 -36.23 -34.04 -13.69
C THR A 11 -34.83 -34.01 -13.08
N LEU A 12 -34.77 -33.64 -11.81
CA LEU A 12 -33.68 -33.93 -10.89
C LEU A 12 -33.74 -35.44 -10.55
N LEU A 13 -32.64 -36.16 -10.78
CA LEU A 13 -32.45 -37.54 -10.31
C LEU A 13 -31.25 -37.59 -9.38
N LEU A 14 -31.53 -37.94 -8.12
CA LEU A 14 -30.54 -38.34 -7.13
C LEU A 14 -29.90 -39.67 -7.52
N ALA A 15 -28.56 -39.73 -7.48
CA ALA A 15 -27.76 -40.91 -7.20
C ALA A 15 -26.55 -40.39 -6.38
N GLY A 16 -26.29 -40.83 -5.15
CA GLY A 16 -26.14 -42.21 -4.74
C GLY A 16 -24.64 -42.49 -4.63
N CYS A 17 -24.11 -42.44 -3.41
CA CYS A 17 -22.69 -42.61 -3.09
C CYS A 17 -22.10 -43.90 -3.66
N ALA A 18 -21.00 -43.79 -4.40
CA ALA A 18 -20.00 -44.85 -4.56
C ALA A 18 -18.64 -44.22 -4.83
N GLN A 19 -17.72 -44.35 -3.87
CA GLN A 19 -16.31 -44.03 -4.05
C GLN A 19 -15.72 -45.01 -5.07
N THR A 20 -15.31 -44.50 -6.23
CA THR A 20 -14.37 -45.19 -7.11
C THR A 20 -12.96 -45.08 -6.50
N PRO A 21 -12.16 -46.15 -6.45
CA PRO A 21 -10.75 -46.06 -6.08
C PRO A 21 -10.04 -45.13 -7.07
N SER A 22 -9.23 -44.21 -6.53
CA SER A 22 -8.35 -43.35 -7.30
C SER A 22 -7.47 -44.18 -8.24
N GLU A 23 -7.52 -43.85 -9.52
CA GLU A 23 -6.54 -44.27 -10.52
C GLU A 23 -5.12 -43.93 -10.01
N PRO A 24 -4.14 -44.84 -10.15
CA PRO A 24 -2.77 -44.57 -9.72
C PRO A 24 -2.22 -43.35 -10.47
N PRO A 25 -1.38 -42.52 -9.83
CA PRO A 25 -0.85 -41.31 -10.42
C PRO A 25 -0.13 -41.65 -11.73
N THR A 26 -0.50 -40.95 -12.80
CA THR A 26 0.29 -40.93 -14.03
C THR A 26 1.74 -40.59 -13.68
N PRO A 27 2.74 -41.27 -14.28
CA PRO A 27 4.14 -40.98 -14.04
C PRO A 27 4.39 -39.49 -14.28
N VAL A 28 4.98 -38.85 -13.26
CA VAL A 28 5.46 -37.48 -13.29
C VAL A 28 6.18 -37.28 -14.63
N SER A 29 5.72 -36.32 -15.45
CA SER A 29 6.50 -35.90 -16.62
C SER A 29 7.92 -35.59 -16.14
N PRO A 30 8.96 -36.10 -16.82
CA PRO A 30 10.33 -35.88 -16.39
C PRO A 30 10.54 -34.38 -16.20
N VAL A 31 11.15 -34.04 -15.06
CA VAL A 31 11.68 -32.70 -14.76
C VAL A 31 12.29 -32.16 -16.05
N PRO A 32 11.89 -30.96 -16.53
CA PRO A 32 12.52 -30.39 -17.71
C PRO A 32 14.02 -30.38 -17.45
N THR A 33 14.75 -31.13 -18.28
CA THR A 33 16.20 -31.14 -18.30
C THR A 33 16.67 -29.69 -18.28
N PRO A 34 17.59 -29.27 -17.39
CA PRO A 34 18.09 -27.92 -17.41
C PRO A 34 18.52 -27.60 -18.84
N SER A 35 17.91 -26.57 -19.43
CA SER A 35 18.32 -26.09 -20.74
C SER A 35 19.84 -25.91 -20.72
N PRO A 36 20.56 -26.30 -21.78
CA PRO A 36 22.01 -26.13 -21.81
C PRO A 36 22.30 -24.66 -21.49
N THR A 37 23.02 -24.43 -20.39
CA THR A 37 23.46 -23.10 -19.99
C THR A 37 24.21 -22.51 -21.18
N THR A 38 23.61 -21.54 -21.85
CA THR A 38 24.29 -20.72 -22.85
C THR A 38 25.60 -20.24 -22.20
N PRO A 39 26.76 -20.44 -22.84
CA PRO A 39 28.02 -19.97 -22.29
C PRO A 39 27.91 -18.49 -21.91
N ALA A 40 28.45 -18.12 -20.75
CA ALA A 40 28.49 -16.72 -20.35
C ALA A 40 29.16 -15.87 -21.46
N PRO A 41 28.67 -14.66 -21.73
CA PRO A 41 29.21 -13.83 -22.79
C PRO A 41 30.70 -13.57 -22.54
N THR A 42 31.51 -13.75 -23.58
CA THR A 42 32.95 -13.51 -23.56
C THR A 42 33.26 -12.14 -24.17
N ARG A 43 34.21 -11.45 -23.55
CA ARG A 43 34.66 -10.11 -23.97
C ARG A 43 36.18 -10.08 -24.07
N THR A 44 36.68 -9.60 -25.20
CA THR A 44 38.11 -9.67 -25.52
C THR A 44 38.61 -8.32 -26.04
N VAL A 45 39.68 -7.80 -25.44
CA VAL A 45 40.35 -6.58 -25.92
C VAL A 45 41.09 -6.87 -27.22
N LEU A 46 40.84 -6.06 -28.27
CA LEU A 46 41.36 -6.29 -29.63
C LEU A 46 42.42 -5.28 -30.10
N GLY A 47 42.78 -4.30 -29.27
CA GLY A 47 43.71 -3.25 -29.71
C GLY A 47 44.06 -2.26 -28.61
N ALA A 48 44.97 -1.34 -28.95
CA ALA A 48 45.39 -0.26 -28.06
C ALA A 48 44.22 0.70 -27.77
N PRO A 49 44.22 1.39 -26.62
CA PRO A 49 43.29 2.48 -26.41
C PRO A 49 43.46 3.59 -27.45
N VAL A 50 42.36 4.21 -27.83
CA VAL A 50 42.29 5.36 -28.73
C VAL A 50 41.92 6.60 -27.93
N ALA A 51 42.67 7.68 -28.14
CA ALA A 51 42.33 9.01 -27.63
C ALA A 51 41.56 9.79 -28.69
N ILE A 52 40.35 10.23 -28.36
CA ILE A 52 39.47 11.04 -29.20
C ILE A 52 39.48 12.47 -28.67
N THR A 53 39.92 13.42 -29.48
CA THR A 53 40.00 14.84 -29.10
C THR A 53 38.96 15.63 -29.86
N PHE A 54 38.09 16.35 -29.15
CA PHE A 54 37.28 17.43 -29.68
C PHE A 54 37.93 18.76 -29.32
N THR A 55 38.02 19.70 -30.25
CA THR A 55 38.46 21.07 -29.97
C THR A 55 37.64 22.08 -30.79
N GLY A 56 37.62 23.34 -30.38
CA GLY A 56 36.73 24.33 -31.00
C GLY A 56 35.30 24.28 -30.48
N LEU A 57 35.05 23.63 -29.33
CA LEU A 57 33.70 23.51 -28.76
C LEU A 57 33.16 24.90 -28.38
N GLY A 58 31.89 25.14 -28.69
CA GLY A 58 31.25 26.46 -28.54
C GLY A 58 31.57 27.44 -29.68
N GLY A 59 32.47 27.10 -30.59
CA GLY A 59 32.70 27.82 -31.85
C GLY A 59 31.82 27.31 -32.99
N ALA A 60 31.79 28.04 -34.11
CA ALA A 60 30.95 27.69 -35.26
C ALA A 60 31.37 26.39 -35.98
N ARG A 61 32.61 25.91 -35.78
CA ARG A 61 33.17 24.74 -36.47
C ARG A 61 34.10 23.94 -35.56
N PRO A 62 33.58 23.08 -34.66
CA PRO A 62 34.42 22.18 -33.89
C PRO A 62 35.13 21.18 -34.81
N THR A 63 36.32 20.76 -34.40
CA THR A 63 37.11 19.71 -35.06
C THR A 63 37.28 18.53 -34.11
N ALA A 64 37.39 17.33 -34.68
CA ALA A 64 37.68 16.13 -33.91
C ALA A 64 38.79 15.32 -34.59
N SER A 65 39.60 14.63 -33.79
CA SER A 65 40.66 13.74 -34.26
C SER A 65 40.78 12.51 -33.36
N ALA A 66 41.30 11.41 -33.93
CA ALA A 66 41.60 10.19 -33.20
C ALA A 66 43.12 9.93 -33.23
N ARG A 67 43.66 9.49 -32.09
CA ARG A 67 45.06 9.07 -31.95
C ARG A 67 45.12 7.75 -31.21
N MET A 68 45.65 6.71 -31.87
CA MET A 68 45.98 5.45 -31.20
C MET A 68 47.08 5.70 -30.15
N LEU A 69 46.87 5.22 -28.93
CA LEU A 69 47.90 5.22 -27.89
C LEU A 69 48.81 3.99 -28.07
N THR A 70 49.99 4.02 -27.45
CA THR A 70 50.95 2.92 -27.54
C THR A 70 50.50 1.70 -26.72
N GLY A 71 50.67 0.51 -27.28
CA GLY A 71 50.38 -0.78 -26.64
C GLY A 71 49.76 -1.78 -27.61
N GLN A 72 50.04 -3.08 -27.48
CA GLN A 72 49.34 -4.15 -28.20
C GLN A 72 48.62 -5.06 -27.20
N ALA A 73 47.42 -5.52 -27.57
CA ALA A 73 46.68 -6.48 -26.78
C ALA A 73 47.41 -7.83 -26.79
N LEU A 74 47.72 -8.38 -25.60
CA LEU A 74 48.55 -9.59 -25.45
C LEU A 74 47.87 -10.87 -25.95
N THR A 75 46.56 -10.85 -26.21
CA THR A 75 45.73 -12.06 -26.31
C THR A 75 44.90 -12.17 -27.60
N SER A 76 44.99 -11.22 -28.54
CA SER A 76 44.14 -11.21 -29.75
C SER A 76 44.95 -11.38 -31.05
N PRO A 77 44.57 -12.31 -31.94
CA PRO A 77 45.13 -12.41 -33.29
C PRO A 77 44.52 -11.38 -34.27
N SER A 78 43.43 -10.72 -33.89
CA SER A 78 42.78 -9.64 -34.65
C SER A 78 43.23 -8.28 -34.12
N GLY A 79 43.40 -7.31 -35.02
CA GLY A 79 43.80 -5.94 -34.70
C GLY A 79 42.75 -4.93 -35.14
N VAL A 80 42.52 -3.91 -34.32
CA VAL A 80 41.58 -2.82 -34.59
C VAL A 80 42.32 -1.48 -34.61
N THR A 81 42.08 -0.68 -35.65
CA THR A 81 42.59 0.71 -35.73
C THR A 81 41.47 1.67 -36.11
N VAL A 82 41.59 2.91 -35.65
CA VAL A 82 40.64 4.01 -35.94
C VAL A 82 41.33 5.03 -36.83
N GLY A 83 40.66 5.46 -37.91
CA GLY A 83 41.19 6.50 -38.79
C GLY A 83 41.31 7.86 -38.08
N THR A 84 42.30 8.66 -38.48
CA THR A 84 42.62 9.93 -37.80
C THR A 84 41.64 11.06 -38.09
N ALA A 85 40.91 10.99 -39.22
CA ALA A 85 39.94 11.98 -39.66
C ALA A 85 38.49 11.47 -39.49
N PRO A 86 37.59 12.24 -38.87
CA PRO A 86 36.19 11.86 -38.68
C PRO A 86 35.37 12.05 -39.97
N THR A 87 34.30 11.28 -40.12
CA THR A 87 33.35 11.39 -41.23
C THR A 87 32.14 12.27 -40.88
N VAL A 88 31.70 12.25 -39.62
CA VAL A 88 30.58 13.04 -39.10
C VAL A 88 30.96 13.62 -37.74
N ARG A 89 30.49 14.84 -37.44
CA ARG A 89 30.66 15.48 -36.13
C ARG A 89 29.51 16.43 -35.82
N SER A 90 29.08 16.44 -34.57
CA SER A 90 28.06 17.37 -34.06
C SER A 90 28.42 17.86 -32.66
N SER A 91 28.00 19.09 -32.37
CA SER A 91 28.05 19.71 -31.05
C SER A 91 26.80 20.56 -30.89
N THR A 92 25.92 20.16 -29.99
CA THR A 92 24.62 20.82 -29.82
C THR A 92 24.34 21.07 -28.34
N ASP A 93 24.10 22.34 -27.99
CA ASP A 93 23.67 22.72 -26.65
C ASP A 93 22.15 22.52 -26.56
N ILE A 94 21.69 21.71 -25.61
CA ILE A 94 20.27 21.50 -25.34
C ILE A 94 20.02 21.91 -23.89
N ILE A 95 19.20 22.96 -23.72
CA ILE A 95 18.81 23.49 -22.41
C ILE A 95 17.30 23.26 -22.26
N PRO A 96 16.84 22.61 -21.18
CA PRO A 96 15.41 22.44 -20.95
C PRO A 96 14.68 23.80 -20.94
N PRO A 97 13.50 23.91 -21.57
CA PRO A 97 12.77 25.18 -21.64
C PRO A 97 12.53 25.80 -20.25
N GLY A 98 12.84 27.09 -20.11
CA GLY A 98 12.64 27.85 -18.87
C GLY A 98 13.63 27.55 -17.73
N GLN A 99 14.65 26.72 -17.96
CA GLN A 99 15.68 26.39 -16.96
C GLN A 99 16.98 27.16 -17.18
N PRO A 100 17.82 27.35 -16.14
CA PRO A 100 19.14 27.95 -16.29
C PRO A 100 20.07 27.10 -17.17
N ARG A 101 21.12 27.71 -17.72
CA ARG A 101 22.12 27.01 -18.56
C ARG A 101 22.70 25.77 -17.88
N THR A 102 22.90 25.82 -16.57
CA THR A 102 23.42 24.71 -15.75
C THR A 102 22.51 23.48 -15.69
N ALA A 103 21.26 23.58 -16.13
CA ALA A 103 20.36 22.44 -16.27
C ALA A 103 20.48 21.75 -17.65
N GLY A 104 21.22 22.35 -18.59
CA GLY A 104 21.41 21.85 -19.94
C GLY A 104 22.74 21.12 -20.13
N PHE A 105 22.85 20.47 -21.28
CA PHE A 105 24.05 19.73 -21.68
C PHE A 105 24.45 20.10 -23.11
N ARG A 106 25.76 20.06 -23.38
CA ARG A 106 26.31 19.99 -24.72
C ARG A 106 26.44 18.53 -25.13
N TYR A 107 25.62 18.11 -26.08
CA TYR A 107 25.73 16.80 -26.71
C TYR A 107 26.78 16.83 -27.80
N LEU A 108 27.74 15.92 -27.72
CA LEU A 108 28.81 15.73 -28.69
C LEU A 108 28.67 14.35 -29.29
N HIS A 109 28.76 14.24 -30.61
CA HIS A 109 28.99 12.95 -31.24
C HIS A 109 29.96 13.07 -32.42
N VAL A 110 30.72 12.01 -32.66
CA VAL A 110 31.68 11.91 -33.75
C VAL A 110 31.74 10.50 -34.30
N THR A 111 31.81 10.39 -35.63
CA THR A 111 31.94 9.11 -36.32
C THR A 111 33.34 9.00 -36.92
N PHE A 112 34.03 7.90 -36.64
CA PHE A 112 35.34 7.57 -37.22
C PHE A 112 35.28 6.28 -38.01
N PRO A 113 36.05 6.16 -39.11
CA PRO A 113 36.20 4.90 -39.81
C PRO A 113 37.07 3.94 -38.99
N VAL A 114 36.71 2.66 -39.03
CA VAL A 114 37.36 1.56 -38.30
C VAL A 114 37.92 0.57 -39.31
N SER A 115 39.15 0.13 -39.06
CA SER A 115 39.82 -0.92 -39.84
C SER A 115 40.07 -2.13 -38.95
N VAL A 116 39.85 -3.33 -39.53
CA VAL A 116 40.01 -4.61 -38.84
C VAL A 116 40.99 -5.49 -39.62
N THR A 117 41.93 -6.10 -38.91
CA THR A 117 42.89 -7.07 -39.47
C THR A 117 42.75 -8.43 -38.77
N GLY A 118 43.16 -9.51 -39.44
CA GLY A 118 43.08 -10.87 -38.89
C GLY A 118 41.76 -11.54 -39.26
N ALA A 119 40.71 -11.32 -38.46
CA ALA A 119 39.38 -11.88 -38.70
C ALA A 119 38.28 -10.82 -38.57
N ALA A 120 37.12 -11.07 -39.19
CA ALA A 120 35.96 -10.19 -39.03
C ALA A 120 35.49 -10.18 -37.57
N VAL A 121 35.07 -9.01 -37.09
CA VAL A 121 34.70 -8.80 -35.69
C VAL A 121 33.23 -8.41 -35.60
N THR A 122 32.45 -9.15 -34.83
CA THR A 122 31.05 -8.84 -34.53
C THR A 122 30.94 -8.12 -33.19
N ASN A 123 30.04 -7.15 -33.08
CA ASN A 123 29.78 -6.36 -31.86
C ASN A 123 31.06 -5.70 -31.30
N LEU A 124 31.90 -5.18 -32.19
CA LEU A 124 33.08 -4.41 -31.81
C LEU A 124 32.66 -3.14 -31.06
N THR A 125 32.96 -3.06 -29.77
CA THR A 125 32.57 -1.96 -28.89
C THR A 125 33.79 -1.25 -28.33
N PHE A 126 33.81 0.08 -28.45
CA PHE A 126 34.82 0.95 -27.86
C PHE A 126 34.39 1.32 -26.44
N LEU A 127 34.87 0.59 -25.45
CA LEU A 127 34.57 0.82 -24.03
C LEU A 127 35.38 1.97 -23.48
N GLY A 128 34.81 2.76 -22.57
CA GLY A 128 35.54 3.82 -21.87
C GLY A 128 36.76 3.24 -21.13
N ALA A 129 37.89 3.93 -21.19
CA ALA A 129 39.12 3.51 -20.50
C ALA A 129 39.58 4.63 -19.57
N ALA A 130 39.55 4.38 -18.27
CA ALA A 130 40.11 5.26 -17.25
C ALA A 130 41.58 4.92 -17.06
N LEU A 131 42.46 5.56 -17.84
CA LEU A 131 43.90 5.38 -17.74
C LEU A 131 44.44 6.04 -16.46
N THR A 132 45.50 5.49 -15.89
CA THR A 132 46.15 6.08 -14.70
C THR A 132 46.53 7.53 -14.98
N GLY A 133 46.05 8.44 -14.13
CA GLY A 133 46.28 9.89 -14.27
C GLY A 133 45.16 10.64 -15.03
N ASN A 134 44.18 9.93 -15.59
CA ASN A 134 42.97 10.56 -16.09
C ASN A 134 42.22 11.27 -14.94
N PRO A 135 41.74 12.51 -15.14
CA PRO A 135 40.98 13.21 -14.12
C PRO A 135 39.76 12.42 -13.62
N GLY A 136 39.65 12.34 -12.28
CA GLY A 136 38.56 11.64 -11.60
C GLY A 136 38.52 10.12 -11.82
N ASP A 137 39.60 9.52 -12.37
CA ASP A 137 39.62 8.14 -12.87
C ASP A 137 38.46 7.87 -13.85
N SER A 138 38.24 8.82 -14.76
CA SER A 138 37.20 8.76 -15.81
C SER A 138 37.81 8.44 -17.18
N ALA A 139 36.98 8.27 -18.21
CA ALA A 139 37.47 8.20 -19.60
C ALA A 139 38.06 9.52 -20.11
N VAL A 140 37.95 10.62 -19.38
CA VAL A 140 38.48 11.91 -19.79
C VAL A 140 39.99 11.91 -19.58
N LEU A 141 40.74 12.19 -20.63
CA LEU A 141 42.19 12.36 -20.59
C LEU A 141 42.58 13.82 -20.33
N THR A 142 41.93 14.78 -21.01
CA THR A 142 42.14 16.22 -20.80
C THR A 142 40.86 17.03 -21.01
N LEU A 143 40.71 18.14 -20.26
CA LEU A 143 39.75 19.21 -20.53
C LEU A 143 40.51 20.55 -20.53
N GLU A 144 40.21 21.42 -21.48
CA GLU A 144 40.84 22.74 -21.57
C GLU A 144 39.79 23.82 -21.82
N LYS A 145 39.96 24.99 -21.18
CA LYS A 145 39.20 26.20 -21.52
C LYS A 145 39.70 26.79 -22.84
N TYR A 146 38.96 27.76 -23.36
CA TYR A 146 39.35 28.48 -24.57
C TYR A 146 40.77 29.07 -24.43
N PRO A 147 41.72 28.72 -25.30
CA PRO A 147 43.12 29.12 -25.16
C PRO A 147 43.38 30.60 -25.48
N GLY A 148 42.47 31.29 -26.19
CA GLY A 148 42.66 32.67 -26.64
C GLY A 148 42.14 33.76 -25.70
N GLY A 149 41.79 33.44 -24.44
CA GLY A 149 41.22 34.38 -23.48
C GLY A 149 42.05 34.54 -22.19
N THR A 150 41.63 35.43 -21.29
CA THR A 150 42.20 35.57 -19.93
C THR A 150 41.69 34.51 -18.93
N ALA A 151 41.10 33.41 -19.44
CA ALA A 151 40.51 32.38 -18.61
C ALA A 151 41.62 31.54 -17.97
N THR A 152 41.63 31.45 -16.64
CA THR A 152 42.54 30.55 -15.92
C THR A 152 42.24 29.09 -16.31
N PRO A 153 43.27 28.24 -16.49
CA PRO A 153 43.08 26.80 -16.66
C PRO A 153 42.23 26.22 -15.53
N TYR A 154 41.58 25.09 -15.79
CA TYR A 154 40.89 24.36 -14.73
C TYR A 154 41.89 23.98 -13.63
N THR A 155 41.53 24.25 -12.39
CA THR A 155 42.19 23.66 -11.23
C THR A 155 42.00 22.15 -11.23
N SER A 156 42.84 21.40 -10.53
CA SER A 156 42.71 19.94 -10.44
C SER A 156 41.35 19.49 -9.89
N ALA A 157 40.77 20.27 -8.98
CA ALA A 157 39.44 20.00 -8.42
C ALA A 157 38.31 20.24 -9.45
N GLU A 158 38.35 21.35 -10.19
CA GLU A 158 37.39 21.62 -11.27
C GLU A 158 37.49 20.57 -12.38
N LEU A 159 38.72 20.19 -12.76
CA LEU A 159 38.97 19.19 -13.78
C LEU A 159 38.40 17.83 -13.39
N ALA A 160 38.63 17.39 -12.15
CA ALA A 160 38.06 16.15 -11.63
C ALA A 160 36.53 16.22 -11.58
N ALA A 161 35.95 17.31 -11.07
CA ALA A 161 34.49 17.48 -10.97
C ALA A 161 33.80 17.46 -12.33
N LEU A 162 34.36 18.17 -13.32
CA LEU A 162 33.85 18.18 -14.70
C LEU A 162 34.00 16.80 -15.34
N ALA A 163 35.15 16.15 -15.18
CA ALA A 163 35.40 14.84 -15.75
C ALA A 163 34.44 13.77 -15.20
N THR A 164 34.14 13.78 -13.90
CA THR A 164 33.15 12.88 -13.28
C THR A 164 31.71 13.17 -13.69
N ALA A 165 31.43 14.37 -14.21
CA ALA A 165 30.10 14.81 -14.62
C ALA A 165 29.84 14.66 -16.13
N ILE A 166 30.85 14.25 -16.92
CA ILE A 166 30.67 13.91 -18.33
C ILE A 166 30.14 12.49 -18.43
N ASP A 167 28.94 12.38 -19.00
CA ASP A 167 28.25 11.10 -19.17
C ASP A 167 28.29 10.63 -20.63
N PRO A 168 28.35 9.31 -20.88
CA PRO A 168 28.02 8.78 -22.20
C PRO A 168 26.56 9.08 -22.54
N SER A 169 26.26 9.26 -23.83
CA SER A 169 24.89 9.46 -24.31
C SER A 169 24.65 8.67 -25.60
N SER A 170 23.40 8.50 -26.00
CA SER A 170 23.15 8.15 -27.40
C SER A 170 23.59 9.30 -28.32
N PRO A 171 23.99 9.01 -29.57
CA PRO A 171 24.18 10.05 -30.58
C PRO A 171 22.85 10.74 -30.85
N VAL A 172 22.81 12.05 -30.59
CA VAL A 172 21.61 12.86 -30.77
C VAL A 172 21.87 14.13 -31.57
N THR A 173 20.81 14.62 -32.19
CA THR A 173 20.65 15.99 -32.68
C THR A 173 19.58 16.69 -31.83
N GLN A 174 19.28 17.96 -32.13
CA GLN A 174 18.17 18.66 -31.47
C GLN A 174 16.92 18.58 -32.34
N ASP A 175 15.81 18.17 -31.74
CA ASP A 175 14.48 18.39 -32.31
C ASP A 175 14.19 19.89 -32.32
N VAL A 176 14.06 20.47 -33.51
CA VAL A 176 13.89 21.93 -33.69
C VAL A 176 12.55 22.46 -33.18
N PHE A 177 11.55 21.60 -32.98
CA PHE A 177 10.23 22.00 -32.49
C PHE A 177 10.06 21.70 -31.01
N ALA A 178 10.50 20.53 -30.55
CA ALA A 178 10.36 20.10 -29.16
C ALA A 178 11.50 20.60 -28.24
N GLN A 179 12.63 21.05 -28.82
CA GLN A 179 13.85 21.41 -28.10
C GLN A 179 14.39 20.27 -27.21
N THR A 180 14.13 19.02 -27.62
CA THR A 180 14.58 17.79 -26.93
C THR A 180 15.62 17.05 -27.77
N PRO A 181 16.40 16.13 -27.18
CA PRO A 181 17.27 15.23 -27.93
C PRO A 181 16.50 14.35 -28.93
N ALA A 182 16.96 14.29 -30.17
CA ALA A 182 16.46 13.39 -31.21
C ALA A 182 17.56 12.39 -31.61
N LEU A 183 17.26 11.09 -31.60
CA LEU A 183 18.26 10.06 -31.95
C LEU A 183 18.77 10.23 -33.39
N VAL A 184 20.07 10.04 -33.59
CA VAL A 184 20.66 10.00 -34.94
C VAL A 184 20.25 8.71 -35.64
N THR A 185 19.69 8.82 -36.84
CA THR A 185 19.23 7.68 -37.63
C THR A 185 20.38 6.72 -37.96
N GLY A 186 20.17 5.43 -37.68
CA GLY A 186 21.18 4.38 -37.90
C GLY A 186 22.11 4.15 -36.70
N GLU A 187 22.08 5.02 -35.70
CA GLU A 187 22.97 5.02 -34.54
C GLU A 187 22.19 4.85 -33.22
N GLU A 188 20.93 4.41 -33.29
CA GLU A 188 20.04 4.28 -32.14
C GLU A 188 20.56 3.26 -31.10
N ASP A 189 21.41 2.34 -31.54
CA ASP A 189 22.01 1.26 -30.76
C ASP A 189 23.52 1.45 -30.51
N ALA A 190 24.04 2.66 -30.74
CA ALA A 190 25.47 2.96 -30.57
C ALA A 190 25.92 2.86 -29.11
N LEU A 191 25.14 3.38 -28.15
CA LEU A 191 25.48 3.29 -26.73
C LEU A 191 25.25 1.87 -26.19
N GLN A 192 26.25 1.34 -25.49
CA GLN A 192 26.18 0.06 -24.79
C GLN A 192 26.57 0.23 -23.33
N LEU A 193 25.76 -0.35 -22.44
CA LEU A 193 26.04 -0.42 -21.00
C LEU A 193 26.41 -1.84 -20.60
N TYR A 194 27.14 -1.94 -19.50
CA TYR A 194 27.66 -3.19 -18.98
C TYR A 194 27.52 -3.23 -17.47
N SER A 195 27.57 -4.43 -16.89
CA SER A 195 27.73 -4.59 -15.45
C SER A 195 29.21 -4.50 -15.08
N GLU A 196 29.53 -4.25 -13.81
CA GLU A 196 30.94 -4.31 -13.36
C GLU A 196 31.55 -5.70 -13.58
N SER A 197 30.76 -6.77 -13.44
CA SER A 197 31.20 -8.14 -13.74
C SER A 197 31.52 -8.37 -15.21
N ASP A 198 30.91 -7.63 -16.13
CA ASP A 198 31.19 -7.76 -17.56
C ASP A 198 32.58 -7.17 -17.93
N VAL A 199 33.06 -6.19 -17.15
CA VAL A 199 34.32 -5.48 -17.42
C VAL A 199 35.46 -5.84 -16.46
N SER A 200 35.19 -6.50 -15.32
CA SER A 200 36.20 -6.79 -14.29
C SER A 200 37.35 -7.69 -14.75
N GLY A 201 37.12 -8.51 -15.79
CA GLY A 201 38.14 -9.39 -16.38
C GLY A 201 38.96 -8.75 -17.51
N LEU A 202 38.62 -7.53 -17.93
CA LEU A 202 39.29 -6.88 -19.05
C LEU A 202 40.56 -6.16 -18.58
N THR A 203 41.71 -6.61 -19.09
CA THR A 203 43.01 -5.99 -18.81
C THR A 203 43.40 -5.07 -19.96
N LEU A 204 43.84 -3.85 -19.63
CA LEU A 204 44.35 -2.92 -20.65
C LEU A 204 45.63 -3.47 -21.32
N PRO A 205 45.88 -3.14 -22.61
CA PRO A 205 47.07 -3.58 -23.35
C PRO A 205 48.41 -3.19 -22.72
N THR A 206 49.49 -3.90 -23.08
CA THR A 206 50.84 -3.68 -22.53
C THR A 206 51.28 -2.22 -22.62
N GLY A 207 51.75 -1.66 -21.50
CA GLY A 207 52.17 -0.27 -21.40
C GLY A 207 51.07 0.71 -20.99
N GLN A 208 49.83 0.23 -20.80
CA GLN A 208 48.72 1.01 -20.25
C GLN A 208 48.35 0.48 -18.87
N THR A 209 48.01 1.38 -17.95
CA THR A 209 47.50 1.06 -16.61
C THR A 209 46.22 1.83 -16.37
N GLY A 210 45.30 1.30 -15.55
CA GLY A 210 43.99 1.90 -15.33
C GLY A 210 42.87 0.86 -15.27
N SER A 211 41.64 1.26 -15.55
CA SER A 211 40.47 0.38 -15.57
C SER A 211 39.60 0.59 -16.81
N VAL A 212 38.87 -0.46 -17.21
CA VAL A 212 37.81 -0.36 -18.22
C VAL A 212 36.50 0.04 -17.53
N LEU A 213 35.77 0.97 -18.14
CA LEU A 213 34.51 1.49 -17.65
C LEU A 213 33.34 0.71 -18.28
N PRO A 214 32.24 0.48 -17.54
CA PRO A 214 31.11 -0.34 -17.97
C PRO A 214 30.16 0.37 -18.97
N TYR A 215 30.70 1.14 -19.90
CA TYR A 215 29.96 1.74 -21.00
C TYR A 215 30.84 1.88 -22.25
N GLY A 216 30.23 1.95 -23.43
CA GLY A 216 30.96 2.18 -24.66
C GLY A 216 30.09 2.33 -25.90
N PHE A 217 30.75 2.36 -27.06
CA PHE A 217 30.13 2.62 -28.34
C PHE A 217 30.42 1.51 -29.34
N VAL A 218 29.38 0.86 -29.82
CA VAL A 218 29.49 -0.28 -30.72
C VAL A 218 29.54 0.17 -32.17
N SER A 219 30.37 -0.53 -32.95
CA SER A 219 30.68 -0.22 -34.34
C SER A 219 29.68 -0.87 -35.29
N HIS A 220 29.60 -0.33 -36.50
CA HIS A 220 28.74 -0.82 -37.57
C HIS A 220 29.48 -0.89 -38.91
N ALA A 221 29.03 -1.79 -39.78
CA ALA A 221 29.35 -1.82 -41.20
C ALA A 221 28.03 -1.66 -41.98
N GLY A 222 27.68 -0.41 -42.30
CA GLY A 222 26.31 -0.09 -42.72
C GLY A 222 25.32 -0.40 -41.62
N THR A 223 24.36 -1.30 -41.88
CA THR A 223 23.38 -1.76 -40.88
C THR A 223 23.83 -2.99 -40.08
N SER A 224 25.02 -3.54 -40.37
CA SER A 224 25.54 -4.77 -39.75
C SER A 224 26.42 -4.49 -38.54
N ARG A 225 26.38 -5.38 -37.54
CA ARG A 225 27.30 -5.42 -36.39
C ARG A 225 28.62 -6.13 -36.66
N THR A 226 28.76 -6.77 -37.81
CA THR A 226 29.97 -7.50 -38.20
C THR A 226 30.82 -6.62 -39.10
N ILE A 227 32.01 -6.28 -38.63
CA ILE A 227 32.99 -5.49 -39.38
C ILE A 227 33.89 -6.44 -40.17
N PRO A 228 33.88 -6.38 -41.52
CA PRO A 228 34.77 -7.19 -42.34
C PRO A 228 36.24 -6.81 -42.16
N VAL A 229 37.14 -7.76 -42.45
CA VAL A 229 38.58 -7.48 -42.55
C VAL A 229 38.82 -6.47 -43.67
N GLY A 230 39.58 -5.42 -43.39
CA GLY A 230 39.96 -4.41 -44.36
C GLY A 230 40.18 -3.03 -43.74
N THR A 231 40.52 -2.07 -44.59
CA THR A 231 40.74 -0.67 -44.22
C THR A 231 39.44 0.10 -44.34
N ASN A 232 39.05 0.82 -43.28
CA ASN A 232 37.84 1.65 -43.20
C ASN A 232 36.56 0.90 -43.59
N THR A 233 36.46 -0.37 -43.21
CA THR A 233 35.33 -1.27 -43.52
C THR A 233 34.16 -1.14 -42.54
N GLY A 234 34.36 -0.42 -41.43
CA GLY A 234 33.31 -0.08 -40.48
C GLY A 234 33.41 1.36 -40.00
N THR A 235 32.47 1.75 -39.14
CA THR A 235 32.43 3.03 -38.45
C THR A 235 32.10 2.83 -36.98
N VAL A 236 32.57 3.74 -36.13
CA VAL A 236 32.12 3.86 -34.74
C VAL A 236 31.67 5.28 -34.49
N THR A 237 30.49 5.44 -33.91
CA THR A 237 29.96 6.75 -33.50
C THR A 237 30.03 6.86 -31.98
N LEU A 238 30.93 7.70 -31.49
CA LEU A 238 31.10 7.96 -30.06
C LEU A 238 30.29 9.19 -29.67
N ALA A 239 29.60 9.14 -28.54
CA ALA A 239 28.76 10.24 -28.08
C ALA A 239 28.81 10.47 -26.57
N ILE A 240 28.92 11.72 -26.16
CA ILE A 240 28.89 12.12 -24.76
C ILE A 240 28.01 13.36 -24.57
N LYS A 241 27.60 13.60 -23.34
CA LYS A 241 26.99 14.87 -22.91
C LYS A 241 27.85 15.53 -21.85
N VAL A 242 28.14 16.81 -22.08
CA VAL A 242 28.96 17.65 -21.19
C VAL A 242 28.04 18.63 -20.48
N PRO A 243 28.01 18.69 -19.14
CA PRO A 243 27.21 19.67 -18.42
C PRO A 243 27.60 21.09 -18.80
N LEU A 244 26.63 21.92 -19.15
CA LEU A 244 26.89 23.33 -19.44
C LEU A 244 27.17 24.08 -18.14
N GLN A 245 28.18 24.96 -18.17
CA GLN A 245 28.55 25.78 -17.03
C GLN A 245 27.65 27.03 -16.95
N ALA A 246 27.64 27.68 -15.80
CA ALA A 246 26.85 28.90 -15.58
C ALA A 246 27.20 30.00 -16.59
N GLN A 247 28.47 30.07 -17.01
CA GLN A 247 28.95 30.98 -18.03
C GLN A 247 29.61 30.21 -19.16
N ALA A 248 29.31 30.58 -20.41
CA ALA A 248 29.84 29.88 -21.59
C ALA A 248 31.37 29.87 -21.67
N LYS A 249 32.06 30.86 -21.07
CA LYS A 249 33.53 30.91 -21.02
C LYS A 249 34.16 29.82 -20.17
N ASP A 250 33.39 29.22 -19.27
CA ASP A 250 33.84 28.17 -18.36
C ASP A 250 33.52 26.77 -18.91
N ASP A 251 32.79 26.67 -20.04
CA ASP A 251 32.58 25.42 -20.75
C ASP A 251 33.90 24.87 -21.32
N PRO A 252 34.06 23.54 -21.38
CA PRO A 252 35.21 22.93 -22.06
C PRO A 252 35.27 23.34 -23.54
N TYR A 253 36.43 23.85 -23.95
CA TYR A 253 36.75 24.16 -25.34
C TYR A 253 37.38 22.94 -26.04
N THR A 254 38.23 22.22 -25.32
CA THR A 254 38.82 20.94 -25.74
C THR A 254 38.40 19.85 -24.77
N VAL A 255 38.01 18.69 -25.29
CA VAL A 255 37.70 17.47 -24.54
C VAL A 255 38.43 16.30 -25.19
N THR A 256 39.29 15.62 -24.43
CA THR A 256 39.95 14.38 -24.88
C THR A 256 39.44 13.20 -24.07
N LEU A 257 39.03 12.13 -24.74
CA LEU A 257 38.50 10.91 -24.13
C LEU A 257 39.29 9.69 -24.57
N THR A 258 39.37 8.67 -23.72
CA THR A 258 40.06 7.40 -24.01
C THR A 258 39.09 6.23 -24.04
N PHE A 259 39.19 5.43 -25.10
CA PHE A 259 38.38 4.23 -25.29
C PHE A 259 39.25 3.04 -25.69
N VAL A 260 38.84 1.82 -25.37
CA VAL A 260 39.53 0.58 -25.75
C VAL A 260 38.60 -0.31 -26.60
N PRO A 261 39.06 -0.83 -27.76
CA PRO A 261 38.26 -1.71 -28.60
C PRO A 261 38.14 -3.10 -27.98
N VAL A 262 36.90 -3.55 -27.81
CA VAL A 262 36.53 -4.84 -27.20
C VAL A 262 35.53 -5.55 -28.10
N GLN A 263 35.77 -6.82 -28.39
CA GLN A 263 34.77 -7.68 -29.02
C GLN A 263 33.83 -8.24 -27.96
N ASP A 264 32.53 -8.15 -28.20
CA ASP A 264 31.51 -8.79 -27.37
C ASP A 264 30.86 -9.95 -28.13
N SER A 265 30.78 -11.12 -27.51
CA SER A 265 30.01 -12.24 -28.06
C SER A 265 28.49 -12.02 -28.02
N GLU A 266 27.99 -11.09 -27.21
CA GLU A 266 26.56 -10.80 -27.03
C GLU A 266 26.12 -9.57 -27.84
N THR A 267 25.07 -9.74 -28.65
CA THR A 267 24.40 -8.61 -29.30
C THR A 267 23.41 -7.98 -28.31
N SER A 268 23.70 -6.74 -27.91
CA SER A 268 22.86 -5.98 -26.98
C SER A 268 22.54 -4.57 -27.51
N ILE A 269 21.54 -3.93 -26.89
CA ILE A 269 21.12 -2.56 -27.20
C ILE A 269 20.71 -1.84 -25.92
N THR A 270 21.09 -0.58 -25.77
CA THR A 270 20.74 0.23 -24.59
C THR A 270 19.67 1.27 -24.90
N GLU A 271 18.58 1.23 -24.15
CA GLU A 271 17.61 2.33 -24.08
C GLU A 271 18.15 3.43 -23.16
N SER A 272 18.93 4.33 -23.74
CA SER A 272 19.47 5.52 -23.07
C SER A 272 18.36 6.47 -22.59
N PRO A 273 18.67 7.45 -21.72
CA PRO A 273 17.67 8.45 -21.31
C PRO A 273 17.16 9.24 -22.51
N GLU A 274 18.01 9.44 -23.52
CA GLU A 274 17.62 10.08 -24.76
C GLU A 274 16.70 9.18 -25.61
N ALA A 275 16.88 7.85 -25.60
CA ALA A 275 15.98 6.93 -26.30
C ALA A 275 14.60 6.80 -25.63
N GLN A 276 14.49 7.11 -24.33
CA GLN A 276 13.23 7.03 -23.58
C GLN A 276 12.24 8.15 -23.92
N PHE A 277 12.67 9.23 -24.58
CA PHE A 277 11.75 10.28 -25.03
C PHE A 277 10.67 9.70 -25.94
N PRO A 278 9.39 10.10 -25.79
CA PRO A 278 8.29 9.58 -26.61
C PRO A 278 8.54 9.70 -28.12
N SER A 279 9.21 10.77 -28.57
CA SER A 279 9.58 10.99 -29.96
C SER A 279 10.61 9.99 -30.50
N ASN A 280 11.42 9.38 -29.63
CA ASN A 280 12.52 8.48 -30.00
C ASN A 280 12.15 6.99 -29.89
N GLN A 281 11.06 6.65 -29.20
CA GLN A 281 10.68 5.25 -28.93
C GLN A 281 10.46 4.42 -30.21
N ALA A 282 9.88 5.01 -31.26
CA ALA A 282 9.66 4.32 -32.52
C ALA A 282 10.98 3.95 -33.23
N ALA A 283 11.94 4.88 -33.23
CA ALA A 283 13.26 4.66 -33.83
C ALA A 283 14.05 3.58 -33.06
N PHE A 284 14.02 3.65 -31.73
CA PHE A 284 14.65 2.65 -30.89
C PHE A 284 14.04 1.25 -31.10
N GLN A 285 12.71 1.14 -31.20
CA GLN A 285 12.04 -0.12 -31.48
C GLN A 285 12.39 -0.69 -32.86
N ALA A 286 12.56 0.15 -33.87
CA ALA A 286 13.03 -0.28 -35.19
C ALA A 286 14.45 -0.85 -35.13
N ALA A 287 15.34 -0.25 -34.34
CA ALA A 287 16.69 -0.75 -34.12
C ALA A 287 16.70 -2.12 -33.41
N VAL A 288 15.84 -2.32 -32.40
CA VAL A 288 15.64 -3.64 -31.77
C VAL A 288 15.23 -4.70 -32.80
N GLY A 289 14.31 -4.36 -33.71
CA GLY A 289 13.88 -5.27 -34.79
C GLY A 289 15.01 -5.60 -35.76
N ARG A 290 15.83 -4.61 -36.15
CA ARG A 290 16.99 -4.76 -37.04
C ARG A 290 18.04 -5.73 -36.49
N LEU A 291 18.22 -5.77 -35.16
CA LEU A 291 19.21 -6.62 -34.50
C LEU A 291 18.77 -8.08 -34.31
N GLY A 292 17.49 -8.42 -34.55
CA GLY A 292 17.02 -9.81 -34.55
C GLY A 292 17.04 -10.47 -33.17
N ALA A 293 16.42 -9.83 -32.16
CA ALA A 293 16.34 -10.23 -30.75
C ALA A 293 17.61 -9.98 -29.90
N PRO A 294 18.07 -8.71 -29.82
CA PRO A 294 19.18 -8.35 -28.94
C PRO A 294 18.81 -8.45 -27.45
N VAL A 295 19.81 -8.53 -26.59
CA VAL A 295 19.65 -8.27 -25.15
C VAL A 295 19.39 -6.77 -24.96
N ILE A 296 18.20 -6.42 -24.48
CA ILE A 296 17.82 -5.03 -24.24
C ILE A 296 18.27 -4.63 -22.85
N LYS A 297 19.00 -3.53 -22.75
CA LYS A 297 19.48 -2.92 -21.50
C LYS A 297 18.73 -1.61 -21.29
N THR A 298 18.22 -1.37 -20.10
CA THR A 298 17.40 -0.18 -19.82
C THR A 298 17.95 0.58 -18.61
N LEU A 299 17.59 1.86 -18.52
CA LEU A 299 17.87 2.71 -17.37
C LEU A 299 16.56 3.08 -16.64
N PRO A 300 16.64 3.54 -15.38
CA PRO A 300 15.47 4.01 -14.64
C PRO A 300 14.65 5.03 -15.47
N GLY A 301 13.33 4.84 -15.51
CA GLY A 301 12.42 5.64 -16.34
C GLY A 301 11.89 4.91 -17.58
N SER A 302 12.52 3.80 -17.99
CA SER A 302 12.03 2.95 -19.09
C SER A 302 10.62 2.42 -18.84
N THR A 303 9.76 2.52 -19.85
CA THR A 303 8.41 1.94 -19.86
C THR A 303 8.36 0.59 -20.58
N ARG A 304 9.50 -0.03 -20.87
CA ARG A 304 9.52 -1.32 -21.60
C ARG A 304 9.09 -2.47 -20.69
N ALA A 305 8.40 -3.44 -21.28
CA ALA A 305 7.94 -4.64 -20.57
C ALA A 305 9.07 -5.66 -20.32
N SER A 306 10.18 -5.57 -21.06
CA SER A 306 11.31 -6.50 -20.99
C SER A 306 12.65 -5.78 -21.21
N GLY A 307 13.71 -6.38 -20.66
CA GLY A 307 15.09 -5.89 -20.71
C GLY A 307 15.80 -6.12 -19.38
N SER A 308 17.08 -5.77 -19.28
CA SER A 308 17.85 -5.77 -18.03
C SER A 308 18.03 -4.33 -17.57
N LEU A 309 17.45 -3.96 -16.44
CA LEU A 309 17.60 -2.63 -15.86
C LEU A 309 18.96 -2.46 -15.20
N PHE A 310 19.63 -1.35 -15.50
CA PHE A 310 20.85 -0.89 -14.86
C PHE A 310 20.55 0.34 -13.99
N CYS A 311 20.49 0.16 -12.68
CA CYS A 311 20.19 1.27 -11.78
C CYS A 311 21.34 2.25 -11.59
N SER A 312 22.57 1.76 -11.74
CA SER A 312 23.78 2.58 -11.72
C SER A 312 24.80 1.97 -12.67
N VAL A 313 25.46 2.83 -13.43
CA VAL A 313 26.58 2.46 -14.30
C VAL A 313 27.73 3.42 -14.00
N ARG A 314 28.88 2.89 -13.61
CA ARG A 314 30.06 3.70 -13.30
C ARG A 314 30.56 4.41 -14.55
N THR A 315 30.79 5.72 -14.42
CA THR A 315 31.42 6.55 -15.45
C THR A 315 32.80 7.05 -15.02
N ALA A 316 33.10 7.03 -13.71
CA ALA A 316 34.39 7.43 -13.16
C ALA A 316 34.68 6.76 -11.80
N GLY A 317 35.95 6.70 -11.40
CA GLY A 317 36.38 6.16 -10.11
C GLY A 317 36.65 4.64 -10.14
N PRO A 318 37.13 4.08 -9.02
CA PRO A 318 37.29 2.64 -8.87
C PRO A 318 35.94 1.92 -8.74
N ALA A 319 35.85 0.67 -9.20
CA ALA A 319 34.61 -0.12 -9.15
C ALA A 319 34.05 -0.31 -7.72
N SER A 320 34.92 -0.34 -6.70
CA SER A 320 34.53 -0.46 -5.29
C SER A 320 33.99 0.83 -4.67
N ALA A 321 34.29 1.99 -5.28
CA ALA A 321 33.84 3.30 -4.81
C ALA A 321 33.74 4.27 -6.01
N PRO A 322 32.70 4.11 -6.87
CA PRO A 322 32.51 4.97 -8.03
C PRO A 322 32.45 6.45 -7.62
N THR A 323 33.19 7.31 -8.33
CA THR A 323 33.16 8.77 -8.14
C THR A 323 32.26 9.47 -9.14
N GLY A 324 31.86 8.76 -10.20
CA GLY A 324 30.87 9.20 -11.18
C GLY A 324 30.01 8.02 -11.64
N THR A 325 28.72 8.25 -11.82
CA THR A 325 27.76 7.27 -12.31
C THR A 325 26.76 7.94 -13.23
N LEU A 326 26.37 7.23 -14.28
CA LEU A 326 25.35 7.69 -15.23
C LEU A 326 24.05 8.03 -14.49
N LEU A 327 23.51 9.22 -14.74
CA LEU A 327 22.30 9.75 -14.06
C LEU A 327 22.41 9.86 -12.53
N GLY A 328 23.62 9.95 -11.98
CA GLY A 328 23.83 10.04 -10.54
C GLY A 328 23.62 8.72 -9.77
N GLY A 329 23.26 7.63 -10.46
CA GLY A 329 23.18 6.27 -9.93
C GLY A 329 22.10 6.08 -8.85
N LEU A 330 21.24 5.08 -9.03
CA LEU A 330 20.33 4.63 -7.98
C LEU A 330 20.92 3.39 -7.32
N ALA A 331 21.32 3.50 -6.05
CA ALA A 331 21.69 2.33 -5.26
C ALA A 331 20.45 1.42 -5.15
N PRO A 332 20.52 0.15 -5.61
CA PRO A 332 19.41 -0.77 -5.44
C PRO A 332 19.09 -0.99 -3.97
N ILE A 333 17.82 -0.89 -3.62
CA ILE A 333 17.29 -1.26 -2.31
C ILE A 333 17.46 -2.77 -2.17
N ASP A 334 18.35 -3.16 -1.27
CA ASP A 334 18.58 -4.55 -0.90
C ASP A 334 17.96 -4.80 0.48
N LEU A 335 16.89 -5.60 0.50
CA LEU A 335 16.13 -5.91 1.70
C LEU A 335 16.27 -7.41 1.97
N ALA A 336 16.43 -7.78 3.24
CA ALA A 336 16.14 -9.14 3.66
C ALA A 336 14.62 -9.42 3.54
N VAL A 337 14.23 -10.69 3.47
CA VAL A 337 12.80 -11.06 3.59
C VAL A 337 12.25 -10.53 4.90
N GLY A 338 11.10 -9.86 4.86
CA GLY A 338 10.52 -9.14 6.00
C GLY A 338 11.03 -7.70 6.16
N GLY A 339 12.06 -7.30 5.41
CA GLY A 339 12.61 -5.95 5.41
C GLY A 339 11.72 -4.93 4.72
N THR A 340 11.78 -3.68 5.18
CA THR A 340 11.07 -2.53 4.58
C THR A 340 12.05 -1.40 4.23
N ALA A 341 11.71 -0.62 3.21
CA ALA A 341 12.32 0.67 2.90
C ALA A 341 11.24 1.67 2.51
N ARG A 342 11.47 2.97 2.73
CA ARG A 342 10.61 4.03 2.20
C ARG A 342 11.18 4.51 0.87
N ILE A 343 10.30 4.71 -0.11
CA ILE A 343 10.67 5.33 -1.38
C ILE A 343 9.98 6.71 -1.50
N PRO A 344 10.68 7.73 -2.03
CA PRO A 344 10.09 9.05 -2.18
C PRO A 344 8.97 9.03 -3.24
N ALA A 345 7.89 9.75 -2.97
CA ALA A 345 6.92 10.09 -4.01
C ALA A 345 7.56 11.06 -5.01
N ASN A 346 7.18 10.99 -6.29
CA ASN A 346 7.78 11.71 -7.41
C ASN A 346 9.26 11.37 -7.66
N ALA A 347 9.65 10.13 -7.41
CA ALA A 347 10.98 9.62 -7.67
C ALA A 347 10.93 8.19 -8.22
N THR A 348 12.06 7.78 -8.81
CA THR A 348 12.32 6.39 -9.17
C THR A 348 13.25 5.78 -8.14
N SER A 349 12.92 4.58 -7.66
CA SER A 349 13.76 3.78 -6.77
C SER A 349 14.04 2.43 -7.40
N CYS A 350 15.18 1.86 -7.07
CA CYS A 350 15.61 0.57 -7.59
C CYS A 350 15.48 -0.54 -6.55
N LEU A 351 15.08 -1.72 -6.99
CA LEU A 351 14.86 -2.91 -6.18
C LEU A 351 15.79 -4.02 -6.64
N ASN A 352 16.42 -4.73 -5.70
CA ASN A 352 17.33 -5.83 -6.01
C ASN A 352 16.58 -7.18 -6.08
N GLY A 353 16.77 -7.96 -7.13
CA GLY A 353 16.24 -9.33 -7.20
C GLY A 353 17.03 -10.34 -6.38
N GLY A 354 18.30 -10.07 -6.08
CA GLY A 354 19.20 -11.03 -5.44
C GLY A 354 19.37 -12.33 -6.25
N ALA A 355 20.01 -13.35 -5.68
CA ALA A 355 20.36 -14.58 -6.41
C ALA A 355 19.15 -15.45 -6.83
N SER A 356 18.03 -15.36 -6.11
CA SER A 356 16.83 -16.19 -6.32
C SER A 356 15.64 -15.43 -6.93
N GLY A 357 15.79 -14.12 -7.15
CA GLY A 357 14.67 -13.22 -7.39
C GLY A 357 13.95 -12.86 -6.09
N ALA A 358 13.27 -11.73 -6.08
CA ALA A 358 12.61 -11.17 -4.91
C ALA A 358 11.20 -10.68 -5.25
N ASP A 359 10.24 -11.03 -4.39
CA ASP A 359 8.88 -10.52 -4.48
C ASP A 359 8.75 -9.30 -3.58
N TYR A 360 8.24 -8.21 -4.15
CA TYR A 360 8.04 -6.95 -3.46
C TYR A 360 6.56 -6.60 -3.36
N VAL A 361 6.23 -5.95 -2.25
CA VAL A 361 4.95 -5.28 -2.04
C VAL A 361 5.26 -3.80 -1.91
N ILE A 362 4.62 -2.97 -2.73
CA ILE A 362 4.65 -1.52 -2.65
C ILE A 362 3.33 -1.10 -2.00
N LEU A 363 3.43 -0.38 -0.90
CA LEU A 363 2.33 0.05 -0.04
C LEU A 363 2.27 1.57 0.01
N PRO A 364 1.57 2.20 -0.94
CA PRO A 364 1.24 3.60 -0.81
C PRO A 364 0.21 3.84 0.27
N PHE A 365 0.46 4.81 1.12
CA PHE A 365 -0.44 5.24 2.18
C PHE A 365 -0.69 6.75 2.07
N ASN A 366 -1.96 7.14 1.95
CA ASN A 366 -2.36 8.53 1.96
C ASN A 366 -2.31 9.07 3.40
N THR A 367 -1.33 9.91 3.70
CA THR A 367 -1.15 10.50 5.03
C THR A 367 -2.13 11.65 5.29
N SER A 368 -2.85 12.13 4.28
CA SER A 368 -3.87 13.16 4.45
C SER A 368 -5.05 12.64 5.25
N THR A 369 -5.45 13.42 6.25
CA THR A 369 -6.71 13.23 7.01
C THR A 369 -7.85 14.06 6.41
N ALA A 370 -7.55 15.00 5.52
CA ALA A 370 -8.53 15.95 5.00
C ALA A 370 -9.04 15.60 3.59
N SER A 371 -8.26 14.89 2.78
CA SER A 371 -8.58 14.72 1.36
C SER A 371 -8.16 13.37 0.80
N SER A 372 -8.96 12.86 -0.12
CA SER A 372 -8.59 11.74 -0.98
C SER A 372 -7.51 12.21 -1.97
N ARG A 373 -6.52 11.36 -2.23
CA ARG A 373 -5.36 11.65 -3.08
C ARG A 373 -5.19 10.60 -4.17
N SER A 374 -4.53 10.96 -5.26
CA SER A 374 -4.17 10.02 -6.33
C SER A 374 -2.67 9.79 -6.40
N LEU A 375 -2.31 8.55 -6.74
CA LEU A 375 -0.92 8.14 -6.96
C LEU A 375 -0.88 7.19 -8.15
N THR A 376 0.13 7.38 -8.98
CA THR A 376 0.49 6.49 -10.07
C THR A 376 1.77 5.75 -9.71
N VAL A 377 1.76 4.43 -9.88
CA VAL A 377 2.95 3.58 -9.72
C VAL A 377 3.22 2.89 -11.05
N THR A 378 4.44 3.03 -11.55
CA THR A 378 4.94 2.34 -12.74
C THR A 378 6.17 1.54 -12.35
N THR A 379 6.26 0.29 -12.81
CA THR A 379 7.46 -0.52 -12.60
C THR A 379 8.20 -0.75 -13.90
N SER A 380 9.51 -1.02 -13.82
CA SER A 380 10.36 -1.32 -14.97
C SER A 380 11.23 -2.54 -14.68
N ASN A 381 11.37 -3.44 -15.66
CA ASN A 381 12.04 -4.73 -15.49
C ASN A 381 11.52 -5.54 -14.29
N THR A 382 10.20 -5.65 -14.19
CA THR A 382 9.54 -6.48 -13.19
C THR A 382 8.52 -7.41 -13.84
N VAL A 383 8.26 -8.53 -13.16
CA VAL A 383 7.29 -9.53 -13.59
C VAL A 383 6.22 -9.71 -12.52
N ALA A 384 5.18 -10.48 -12.84
CA ALA A 384 4.21 -10.90 -11.84
C ALA A 384 4.89 -11.70 -10.72
N PRO A 385 4.48 -11.53 -9.46
CA PRO A 385 5.05 -12.26 -8.32
C PRO A 385 4.80 -13.77 -8.41
N VAL A 386 5.71 -14.57 -7.84
CA VAL A 386 5.61 -16.03 -7.88
C VAL A 386 4.80 -16.52 -6.69
N GLY A 387 3.66 -17.17 -7.00
CA GLY A 387 2.74 -17.69 -5.99
C GLY A 387 1.81 -16.64 -5.39
N THR A 388 0.72 -17.11 -4.81
CA THR A 388 -0.23 -16.25 -4.11
C THR A 388 0.24 -16.07 -2.66
N LEU A 389 0.42 -14.81 -2.22
CA LEU A 389 0.43 -14.47 -0.79
C LEU A 389 -1.00 -14.34 -0.23
N SER A 390 -1.98 -14.64 -1.08
CA SER A 390 -3.39 -14.79 -0.79
C SER A 390 -3.76 -16.27 -0.86
N VAL A 391 -4.21 -16.84 0.25
CA VAL A 391 -5.00 -18.07 0.21
C VAL A 391 -6.32 -17.67 -0.45
N GLY A 392 -6.63 -18.29 -1.59
CA GLY A 392 -7.70 -17.86 -2.49
C GLY A 392 -9.00 -17.53 -1.75
N ALA A 393 -9.55 -16.35 -2.03
CA ALA A 393 -10.94 -16.05 -1.70
C ALA A 393 -11.80 -16.94 -2.59
N SER A 394 -12.27 -18.07 -2.08
CA SER A 394 -13.55 -18.58 -2.55
C SER A 394 -14.59 -17.60 -2.01
N ASN A 395 -15.42 -17.02 -2.90
CA ASN A 395 -16.65 -16.38 -2.44
C ASN A 395 -17.43 -17.46 -1.68
N PRO A 396 -17.55 -17.41 -0.34
CA PRO A 396 -18.40 -18.37 0.32
C PRO A 396 -19.82 -17.92 0.03
N THR A 397 -20.46 -18.55 -0.95
CA THR A 397 -21.91 -18.48 -1.21
C THR A 397 -22.73 -19.12 -0.06
N GLY A 398 -22.27 -19.05 1.20
CA GLY A 398 -22.83 -19.86 2.28
C GLY A 398 -22.57 -19.44 3.72
N LEU A 399 -22.07 -18.24 4.00
CA LEU A 399 -22.03 -17.70 5.37
C LEU A 399 -22.91 -16.44 5.46
N SER A 400 -24.22 -16.66 5.39
CA SER A 400 -25.23 -15.66 5.71
C SER A 400 -25.29 -15.49 7.24
N VAL A 401 -24.34 -14.77 7.82
CA VAL A 401 -24.74 -13.92 8.94
C VAL A 401 -25.43 -12.74 8.28
N GLY A 402 -26.76 -12.68 8.39
CA GLY A 402 -27.57 -11.67 7.72
C GLY A 402 -26.92 -10.29 7.87
N GLU A 403 -26.45 -9.74 6.75
CA GLU A 403 -26.11 -8.33 6.65
C GLU A 403 -27.31 -7.54 7.17
N SER A 404 -27.18 -6.88 8.33
CA SER A 404 -28.08 -5.79 8.76
C SER A 404 -27.83 -5.30 10.20
N VAL A 405 -26.58 -5.18 10.67
CA VAL A 405 -26.33 -4.35 11.86
C VAL A 405 -25.84 -2.98 11.39
N LEU A 406 -26.77 -2.18 10.86
CA LEU A 406 -26.55 -0.74 10.72
C LEU A 406 -27.09 -0.10 12.01
N ASN A 407 -26.24 0.19 12.98
CA ASN A 407 -26.70 1.10 14.04
C ASN A 407 -26.75 2.50 13.44
N ALA A 408 -27.83 3.22 13.71
CA ALA A 408 -28.01 4.57 13.23
C ALA A 408 -26.87 5.45 13.76
N ALA A 409 -25.90 5.78 12.91
CA ALA A 409 -24.90 6.81 13.18
C ALA A 409 -25.54 8.22 13.25
N SER A 410 -26.84 8.32 12.99
CA SER A 410 -27.59 9.58 12.85
C SER A 410 -28.09 10.21 14.16
N SER A 411 -27.72 9.70 15.34
CA SER A 411 -27.98 10.41 16.62
C SER A 411 -26.79 11.23 17.14
N SER A 412 -25.68 11.33 16.40
CA SER A 412 -24.62 12.33 16.67
C SER A 412 -24.98 13.73 16.16
N SER A 413 -26.28 14.02 15.96
CA SER A 413 -26.71 15.36 15.61
C SER A 413 -26.31 16.31 16.74
N THR A 414 -25.46 17.27 16.37
CA THR A 414 -24.96 18.40 17.14
C THR A 414 -25.86 18.77 18.32
N LEU A 415 -25.35 18.59 19.55
CA LEU A 415 -25.86 19.33 20.69
C LEU A 415 -25.77 20.82 20.35
N PRO A 416 -26.86 21.60 20.42
CA PRO A 416 -26.76 23.03 20.19
C PRO A 416 -25.80 23.64 21.22
N SER A 417 -24.95 24.57 20.77
CA SER A 417 -24.15 25.41 21.65
C SER A 417 -25.07 26.06 22.67
N SER A 418 -24.73 25.89 23.95
CA SER A 418 -25.45 26.38 25.13
C SER A 418 -26.00 27.80 24.93
N SER A 419 -27.27 27.89 24.57
CA SER A 419 -28.08 29.10 24.75
C SER A 419 -29.27 28.71 25.61
N PRO A 420 -29.54 29.43 26.72
CA PRO A 420 -30.68 29.12 27.57
C PRO A 420 -31.97 29.31 26.77
N VAL A 421 -32.77 28.26 26.63
CA VAL A 421 -34.08 28.33 26.00
C VAL A 421 -35.01 29.09 26.95
N THR A 422 -35.17 30.39 26.73
CA THR A 422 -36.22 31.20 27.37
C THR A 422 -37.51 31.08 26.54
N SER A 423 -38.35 30.09 26.87
CA SER A 423 -39.75 30.05 26.42
C SER A 423 -40.69 29.97 27.63
N PRO A 424 -41.80 30.73 27.65
CA PRO A 424 -42.68 30.82 28.81
C PRO A 424 -43.62 29.62 28.93
N SER A 425 -43.62 29.00 30.13
CA SER A 425 -44.73 28.28 30.77
C SER A 425 -45.53 27.26 29.93
N THR A 426 -44.89 26.28 29.31
CA THR A 426 -45.49 24.94 29.15
C THR A 426 -45.01 24.06 30.31
N GLN A 427 -45.91 23.37 31.01
CA GLN A 427 -45.54 22.37 32.01
C GLN A 427 -44.53 21.41 31.39
N LEU A 428 -43.31 21.38 31.91
CA LEU A 428 -42.31 20.37 31.57
C LEU A 428 -42.85 19.01 32.05
N ILE A 429 -43.50 18.27 31.16
CA ILE A 429 -43.84 16.86 31.43
C ILE A 429 -42.51 16.12 31.45
N ARG A 430 -42.02 15.81 32.65
CA ARG A 430 -40.86 14.92 32.81
C ARG A 430 -41.26 13.54 32.27
N PRO A 431 -40.55 12.99 31.28
CA PRO A 431 -40.64 11.57 30.99
C PRO A 431 -40.24 10.83 32.27
N GLN A 432 -41.16 10.11 32.91
CA GLN A 432 -40.81 9.20 33.99
C GLN A 432 -40.24 7.93 33.36
N VAL A 433 -38.95 7.97 33.00
CA VAL A 433 -38.24 6.80 32.48
C VAL A 433 -38.15 5.74 33.57
N LEU A 434 -37.84 6.11 34.81
CA LEU A 434 -37.98 5.24 35.97
C LEU A 434 -38.24 6.10 37.23
N PRO A 435 -39.08 5.66 38.19
CA PRO A 435 -39.10 6.24 39.52
C PRO A 435 -37.70 6.11 40.16
N SER A 436 -37.26 7.10 40.95
CA SER A 436 -35.99 7.01 41.69
C SER A 436 -35.95 5.71 42.51
N GLY A 437 -34.97 4.85 42.28
CA GLY A 437 -34.84 3.53 42.92
C GLY A 437 -34.99 2.34 41.96
N THR A 438 -35.25 1.16 42.52
CA THR A 438 -35.39 -0.10 41.73
C THR A 438 -36.84 -0.30 41.30
N PRO A 439 -37.16 -0.37 40.00
CA PRO A 439 -38.53 -0.63 39.54
C PRO A 439 -38.97 -2.07 39.83
N ASN A 440 -40.28 -2.31 39.85
CA ASN A 440 -40.87 -3.64 39.94
C ASN A 440 -41.22 -4.17 38.55
N VAL A 441 -41.21 -5.50 38.40
CA VAL A 441 -41.77 -6.16 37.21
C VAL A 441 -43.27 -5.86 37.14
N GLY A 442 -43.74 -5.40 35.98
CA GLY A 442 -45.11 -4.95 35.75
C GLY A 442 -45.30 -3.43 35.79
N ASP A 443 -44.33 -2.68 36.32
CA ASP A 443 -44.39 -1.21 36.32
C ASP A 443 -44.50 -0.66 34.89
N GLN A 444 -45.29 0.40 34.72
CA GLN A 444 -45.43 1.12 33.46
C GLN A 444 -44.43 2.29 33.43
N VAL A 445 -43.76 2.44 32.30
CA VAL A 445 -42.71 3.44 32.07
C VAL A 445 -42.99 4.17 30.77
N THR A 446 -42.78 5.47 30.73
CA THR A 446 -42.89 6.27 29.51
C THR A 446 -41.51 6.75 29.06
N VAL A 447 -41.10 6.35 27.85
CA VAL A 447 -39.81 6.70 27.23
C VAL A 447 -40.03 7.55 25.99
N ASN A 448 -39.24 8.61 25.82
CA ASN A 448 -39.22 9.39 24.59
C ASN A 448 -38.32 8.75 23.53
N THR A 449 -38.87 8.33 22.40
CA THR A 449 -38.14 7.68 21.29
C THR A 449 -37.73 8.63 20.17
N ALA A 450 -38.14 9.91 20.20
CA ALA A 450 -37.84 10.89 19.15
C ALA A 450 -36.37 11.31 19.13
N SER A 451 -35.72 11.41 17.97
CA SER A 451 -34.29 11.75 17.86
C SER A 451 -33.95 13.23 18.13
N GLY A 452 -32.89 13.49 18.90
CA GLY A 452 -32.34 14.83 19.14
C GLY A 452 -33.05 15.65 20.23
N CYS A 453 -32.49 16.81 20.58
CA CYS A 453 -32.95 17.61 21.72
C CYS A 453 -34.18 18.49 21.44
N THR A 454 -34.45 18.79 20.18
CA THR A 454 -35.48 19.77 19.78
C THR A 454 -36.64 19.15 19.01
N ALA A 455 -36.57 17.85 18.68
CA ALA A 455 -37.67 17.17 18.02
C ALA A 455 -38.88 17.08 18.97
N PRO A 456 -40.11 17.15 18.44
CA PRO A 456 -41.30 16.86 19.22
C PRO A 456 -41.15 15.48 19.89
N PRO A 457 -41.41 15.36 21.21
CA PRO A 457 -41.31 14.08 21.90
C PRO A 457 -42.22 13.03 21.27
N GLU A 458 -41.69 11.81 21.12
CA GLU A 458 -42.44 10.62 20.69
C GLU A 458 -42.50 9.67 21.88
N PHE A 459 -43.50 9.84 22.73
CA PHE A 459 -43.62 9.03 23.94
C PHE A 459 -44.18 7.64 23.64
N ARG A 460 -43.50 6.62 24.17
CA ARG A 460 -43.93 5.22 24.16
C ARG A 460 -44.07 4.72 25.59
N THR A 461 -45.19 4.06 25.88
CA THR A 461 -45.43 3.44 27.20
C THR A 461 -45.07 1.96 27.11
N GLY A 462 -44.13 1.53 27.94
CA GLY A 462 -43.71 0.15 28.05
C GLY A 462 -43.90 -0.43 29.44
N THR A 463 -43.96 -1.75 29.51
CA THR A 463 -44.06 -2.51 30.76
C THR A 463 -42.69 -3.09 31.13
N VAL A 464 -42.27 -2.94 32.38
CA VAL A 464 -41.06 -3.57 32.93
C VAL A 464 -41.24 -5.08 32.96
N ARG A 465 -40.37 -5.80 32.24
CA ARG A 465 -40.40 -7.27 32.14
C ARG A 465 -39.34 -7.94 33.00
N PHE A 466 -38.17 -7.32 33.15
CA PHE A 466 -37.08 -7.85 33.98
C PHE A 466 -36.32 -6.75 34.69
N VAL A 467 -35.86 -7.09 35.89
CA VAL A 467 -34.96 -6.26 36.69
C VAL A 467 -33.84 -7.15 37.22
N ARG A 468 -32.60 -6.70 37.04
CA ARG A 468 -31.37 -7.29 37.60
C ARG A 468 -30.50 -6.20 38.21
N GLN A 469 -29.30 -6.54 38.66
CA GLN A 469 -28.38 -5.60 39.29
C GLN A 469 -28.01 -4.43 38.36
N ASN A 470 -27.78 -4.69 37.07
CA ASN A 470 -27.23 -3.69 36.14
C ASN A 470 -28.16 -3.36 34.96
N VAL A 471 -29.36 -3.93 34.91
CA VAL A 471 -30.24 -3.81 33.75
C VAL A 471 -31.71 -3.85 34.12
N VAL A 472 -32.50 -3.02 33.44
CA VAL A 472 -33.97 -3.06 33.41
C VAL A 472 -34.40 -3.32 31.98
N LEU A 473 -35.18 -4.36 31.74
CA LEU A 473 -35.75 -4.64 30.42
C LEU A 473 -37.21 -4.20 30.37
N ILE A 474 -37.52 -3.36 29.39
CA ILE A 474 -38.84 -2.79 29.17
C ILE A 474 -39.31 -3.16 27.75
N SER A 475 -40.56 -3.61 27.64
CA SER A 475 -41.19 -3.89 26.35
C SER A 475 -42.32 -2.90 26.10
N ASP A 476 -42.26 -2.19 24.98
CA ASP A 476 -43.30 -1.26 24.51
C ASP A 476 -44.64 -1.99 24.33
N ASN A 477 -45.70 -1.42 24.91
CA ASN A 477 -47.04 -1.98 24.83
C ASN A 477 -47.63 -1.89 23.41
N ALA A 478 -47.04 -1.07 22.54
CA ALA A 478 -47.39 -0.93 21.12
C ALA A 478 -46.55 -1.84 20.19
N ASN A 479 -45.82 -2.82 20.73
CA ASN A 479 -45.11 -3.79 19.91
C ASN A 479 -46.05 -4.72 19.13
N PRO A 480 -45.68 -5.18 17.91
CA PRO A 480 -46.50 -6.09 17.13
C PRO A 480 -46.82 -7.41 17.83
N ALA A 481 -47.99 -7.98 17.51
CA ALA A 481 -48.40 -9.29 18.00
C ALA A 481 -47.46 -10.41 17.52
N GLY A 482 -47.33 -11.48 18.31
CA GLY A 482 -46.39 -12.57 18.03
C GLY A 482 -44.94 -12.24 18.38
N GLY A 483 -44.69 -11.12 19.09
CA GLY A 483 -43.38 -10.75 19.61
C GLY A 483 -42.83 -11.72 20.68
N ILE A 484 -41.73 -11.35 21.32
CA ILE A 484 -41.10 -12.16 22.38
C ILE A 484 -42.16 -12.43 23.47
N PRO A 485 -42.55 -13.70 23.73
CA PRO A 485 -43.71 -13.99 24.55
C PRO A 485 -43.57 -13.50 26.00
N ASP A 486 -44.63 -12.85 26.50
CA ASP A 486 -44.75 -12.38 27.89
C ASP A 486 -45.06 -13.49 28.91
N VAL A 487 -45.38 -14.70 28.43
CA VAL A 487 -45.82 -15.83 29.25
C VAL A 487 -44.66 -16.35 30.11
N ASN A 488 -44.55 -15.80 31.32
CA ASN A 488 -43.55 -16.12 32.34
C ASN A 488 -42.11 -15.97 31.86
N ALA A 489 -41.55 -14.75 31.88
CA ALA A 489 -40.09 -14.60 31.93
C ALA A 489 -39.35 -15.56 30.96
N GLY A 490 -39.80 -15.64 29.71
CA GLY A 490 -39.38 -16.69 28.77
C GLY A 490 -37.86 -16.74 28.62
N THR A 491 -37.34 -17.90 28.21
CA THR A 491 -35.90 -18.15 28.02
C THR A 491 -35.21 -17.06 27.21
N ASP A 492 -35.92 -16.38 26.31
CA ASP A 492 -35.36 -15.37 25.40
C ASP A 492 -35.04 -14.03 26.08
N TYR A 493 -35.99 -13.41 26.80
CA TYR A 493 -35.68 -12.21 27.59
C TYR A 493 -34.69 -12.52 28.72
N GLN A 494 -34.78 -13.71 29.33
CA GLN A 494 -33.76 -14.18 30.26
C GLN A 494 -32.40 -14.32 29.60
N ALA A 495 -32.32 -14.86 28.38
CA ALA A 495 -31.06 -15.00 27.65
C ALA A 495 -30.43 -13.64 27.35
N ILE A 496 -31.21 -12.64 26.96
CA ILE A 496 -30.74 -11.26 26.74
C ILE A 496 -30.19 -10.69 28.06
N VAL A 497 -30.98 -10.73 29.13
CA VAL A 497 -30.60 -10.17 30.44
C VAL A 497 -29.40 -10.90 31.05
N ASN A 498 -29.31 -12.22 30.90
CA ASN A 498 -28.18 -13.02 31.36
C ASN A 498 -26.93 -12.74 30.55
N SER A 499 -27.04 -12.57 29.22
CA SER A 499 -25.91 -12.17 28.37
C SER A 499 -25.42 -10.78 28.76
N PHE A 500 -26.36 -9.84 28.99
CA PHE A 500 -26.02 -8.50 29.43
C PHE A 500 -25.30 -8.49 30.77
N THR A 501 -25.84 -9.17 31.78
CA THR A 501 -25.30 -9.16 33.15
C THR A 501 -23.99 -9.95 33.27
N ASN A 502 -23.88 -11.10 32.61
CA ASN A 502 -22.76 -12.02 32.84
C ASN A 502 -21.61 -11.87 31.83
N GLN A 503 -21.87 -11.26 30.65
CA GLN A 503 -20.87 -11.13 29.59
C GLN A 503 -20.64 -9.67 29.23
N ILE A 504 -21.68 -8.94 28.83
CA ILE A 504 -21.55 -7.57 28.28
C ILE A 504 -21.11 -6.60 29.38
N TRP A 505 -21.84 -6.52 30.49
CA TRP A 505 -21.57 -5.59 31.57
C TRP A 505 -20.14 -5.71 32.12
N PRO A 506 -19.67 -6.88 32.60
CA PRO A 506 -18.32 -7.01 33.14
C PRO A 506 -17.23 -6.72 32.11
N ALA A 507 -17.43 -7.10 30.84
CA ALA A 507 -16.45 -6.85 29.79
C ALA A 507 -16.32 -5.36 29.46
N VAL A 508 -17.45 -4.71 29.15
CA VAL A 508 -17.45 -3.32 28.70
C VAL A 508 -17.09 -2.38 29.85
N THR A 509 -17.68 -2.55 31.03
CA THR A 509 -17.34 -1.69 32.19
C THR A 509 -15.94 -1.94 32.73
N GLY A 510 -15.43 -3.17 32.66
CA GLY A 510 -14.05 -3.50 33.03
C GLY A 510 -13.01 -2.86 32.09
N GLY A 511 -13.34 -2.66 30.82
CA GLY A 511 -12.48 -1.96 29.87
C GLY A 511 -12.64 -0.44 29.89
N PHE A 512 -13.88 0.05 29.97
CA PHE A 512 -14.22 1.44 29.68
C PHE A 512 -14.56 2.27 30.93
N GLY A 513 -14.74 1.63 32.07
CA GLY A 513 -15.27 2.23 33.29
C GLY A 513 -16.80 2.19 33.36
N LEU A 514 -17.35 2.73 34.46
CA LEU A 514 -18.80 2.72 34.70
C LEU A 514 -19.52 3.87 33.97
N PRO A 515 -20.79 3.65 33.56
CA PRO A 515 -21.72 4.73 33.23
C PRO A 515 -22.03 5.59 34.47
N THR A 516 -22.70 6.72 34.30
CA THR A 516 -22.82 7.75 35.34
C THR A 516 -24.07 7.65 36.22
N ASP A 517 -25.02 6.76 35.91
CA ASP A 517 -26.32 6.60 36.59
C ASP A 517 -27.14 7.90 36.57
N ALA A 518 -27.40 8.41 35.37
CA ALA A 518 -27.97 9.74 35.17
C ALA A 518 -29.38 9.92 35.78
N ASP A 519 -30.16 8.84 35.86
CA ASP A 519 -31.54 8.82 36.40
C ASP A 519 -31.61 8.33 37.85
N ASN A 520 -30.47 8.03 38.51
CA ASN A 520 -30.39 7.47 39.85
C ASN A 520 -31.25 6.20 40.04
N ASN A 521 -31.31 5.34 39.01
CA ASN A 521 -32.07 4.09 39.05
C ASN A 521 -31.27 2.93 39.70
N GLY A 522 -30.10 3.23 40.28
CA GLY A 522 -29.24 2.27 40.97
C GLY A 522 -28.21 1.61 40.06
N ASN A 523 -27.60 2.37 39.15
CA ASN A 523 -26.60 1.95 38.16
C ASN A 523 -27.12 0.91 37.15
N ARG A 524 -28.35 1.08 36.66
CA ARG A 524 -28.96 0.19 35.67
C ARG A 524 -29.10 0.87 34.32
N VAL A 525 -28.85 0.10 33.28
CA VAL A 525 -29.13 0.50 31.90
C VAL A 525 -30.50 -0.04 31.49
N VAL A 526 -31.30 0.79 30.82
CA VAL A 526 -32.61 0.41 30.31
C VAL A 526 -32.46 -0.22 28.92
N LEU A 527 -32.92 -1.46 28.75
CA LEU A 527 -33.11 -2.09 27.44
C LEU A 527 -34.57 -1.94 27.03
N PHE A 528 -34.85 -1.02 26.10
CA PHE A 528 -36.22 -0.72 25.67
C PHE A 528 -36.52 -1.31 24.29
N PHE A 529 -37.28 -2.41 24.26
CA PHE A 529 -37.76 -3.03 23.01
C PHE A 529 -38.98 -2.28 22.49
N THR A 530 -38.86 -1.65 21.32
CA THR A 530 -39.93 -0.80 20.77
C THR A 530 -40.05 -0.90 19.26
N SER A 531 -41.29 -0.92 18.77
CA SER A 531 -41.63 -0.83 17.36
C SER A 531 -41.26 0.51 16.73
N ALA A 532 -40.95 1.54 17.56
CA ALA A 532 -40.35 2.78 17.08
C ALA A 532 -38.97 2.55 16.42
N VAL A 533 -38.19 1.55 16.87
CA VAL A 533 -36.95 1.15 16.17
C VAL A 533 -37.28 0.49 14.83
N ASN A 534 -38.31 -0.36 14.77
CA ASN A 534 -38.76 -0.98 13.53
C ASN A 534 -39.17 0.08 12.49
N ALA A 535 -39.90 1.11 12.93
CA ALA A 535 -40.41 2.20 12.10
C ALA A 535 -39.31 3.06 11.44
N ARG A 536 -38.08 3.05 11.99
CA ARG A 536 -36.91 3.73 11.40
C ARG A 536 -36.39 3.04 10.14
N ASN A 537 -36.79 1.80 9.89
CA ASN A 537 -36.42 1.05 8.70
C ASN A 537 -37.45 1.29 7.60
N ALA A 538 -37.00 1.73 6.42
CA ALA A 538 -37.88 1.91 5.26
C ALA A 538 -38.57 0.59 4.85
N PRO A 539 -39.72 0.63 4.15
CA PRO A 539 -40.39 -0.59 3.74
C PRO A 539 -39.52 -1.52 2.88
N GLY A 540 -39.51 -2.81 3.22
CA GLY A 540 -38.75 -3.83 2.49
C GLY A 540 -37.22 -3.75 2.64
N SER A 541 -36.73 -3.08 3.70
CA SER A 541 -35.29 -2.88 3.89
C SER A 541 -34.53 -4.19 4.09
N THR A 542 -33.49 -4.40 3.27
CA THR A 542 -32.55 -5.52 3.38
C THR A 542 -31.46 -5.27 4.42
N THR A 543 -31.16 -4.01 4.73
CA THR A 543 -30.29 -3.60 5.84
C THR A 543 -31.13 -2.86 6.88
N ARG A 544 -30.89 -3.11 8.18
CA ARG A 544 -31.80 -2.67 9.24
C ARG A 544 -31.06 -2.02 10.40
N ILE A 545 -31.70 -1.04 11.00
CA ILE A 545 -31.40 -0.52 12.32
C ILE A 545 -31.99 -1.48 13.34
N THR A 546 -31.09 -2.15 14.07
CA THR A 546 -31.43 -3.12 15.11
C THR A 546 -31.51 -2.49 16.50
N GLY A 547 -30.96 -1.29 16.65
CA GLY A 547 -31.08 -0.46 17.84
C GLY A 547 -30.07 0.68 17.86
N PHE A 548 -30.13 1.48 18.92
CA PHE A 548 -29.27 2.64 19.13
C PHE A 548 -29.28 3.08 20.60
N SER A 549 -28.30 3.89 20.97
CA SER A 549 -28.32 4.80 22.11
C SER A 549 -28.22 6.24 21.58
N ASP A 550 -28.69 7.22 22.36
CA ASP A 550 -28.62 8.63 21.97
C ASP A 550 -27.97 9.44 23.09
N ALA A 551 -26.95 10.23 22.73
CA ALA A 551 -26.23 11.07 23.67
C ALA A 551 -27.13 12.14 24.33
N ARG A 552 -28.27 12.47 23.69
CA ARG A 552 -29.29 13.36 24.27
C ARG A 552 -29.84 12.82 25.58
N ASP A 553 -29.93 11.50 25.74
CA ASP A 553 -30.56 10.89 26.91
C ASP A 553 -29.68 11.08 28.15
N ALA A 554 -28.38 11.31 27.97
CA ALA A 554 -27.46 11.70 29.02
C ALA A 554 -27.48 13.21 29.33
N GLN A 555 -28.32 14.03 28.71
CA GLN A 555 -28.42 15.47 28.98
C GLN A 555 -29.43 15.78 30.10
N PRO A 556 -29.35 16.93 30.78
CA PRO A 556 -30.46 17.41 31.60
C PRO A 556 -31.64 17.80 30.71
N ILE A 557 -32.88 17.52 31.12
CA ILE A 557 -34.08 17.90 30.35
C ILE A 557 -34.20 19.43 30.19
N THR A 558 -33.63 20.18 31.13
CA THR A 558 -33.59 21.64 31.11
C THR A 558 -32.74 22.21 29.96
N SER A 559 -31.78 21.46 29.44
CA SER A 559 -30.97 21.85 28.28
C SER A 559 -31.28 21.03 27.03
N CYS A 560 -32.05 19.95 27.15
CA CYS A 560 -32.42 19.07 26.05
C CYS A 560 -33.83 18.51 26.29
N LEU A 561 -34.86 19.14 25.72
CA LEU A 561 -36.26 18.75 25.92
C LEU A 561 -36.56 17.32 25.45
N GLY A 562 -35.83 16.85 24.43
CA GLY A 562 -35.91 15.46 23.95
C GLY A 562 -35.22 14.43 24.85
N SER A 563 -34.57 14.85 25.94
CA SER A 563 -33.83 13.96 26.83
C SER A 563 -34.74 13.07 27.67
N ASN A 564 -34.26 11.86 27.92
CA ASN A 564 -34.79 10.94 28.90
C ASN A 564 -34.06 10.98 30.25
N GLU A 565 -33.02 11.81 30.40
CA GLU A 565 -32.16 11.89 31.60
C GLU A 565 -31.62 10.54 32.12
N GLY A 566 -31.43 9.52 31.26
CA GLY A 566 -31.05 8.16 31.67
C GLY A 566 -30.27 7.38 30.63
N GLU A 567 -29.66 6.26 31.05
CA GLU A 567 -28.92 5.34 30.19
C GLU A 567 -29.85 4.34 29.49
N ILE A 568 -30.25 4.64 28.25
CA ILE A 568 -31.22 3.84 27.49
C ILE A 568 -30.59 3.28 26.20
N ILE A 569 -30.81 1.98 25.97
CA ILE A 569 -30.57 1.27 24.72
C ILE A 569 -31.92 0.93 24.10
N TYR A 570 -32.23 1.53 22.95
CA TYR A 570 -33.43 1.25 22.17
C TYR A 570 -33.16 0.05 21.27
N LEU A 571 -34.02 -0.96 21.35
CA LEU A 571 -33.85 -2.24 20.66
C LEU A 571 -35.04 -2.53 19.74
N GLN A 572 -34.73 -3.14 18.60
CA GLN A 572 -35.73 -3.58 17.62
C GLN A 572 -36.69 -4.60 18.25
N ALA A 573 -37.99 -4.35 18.11
CA ALA A 573 -39.01 -5.30 18.53
C ALA A 573 -39.14 -6.44 17.52
N ALA A 574 -39.45 -7.64 18.02
CA ALA A 574 -39.87 -8.74 17.16
C ALA A 574 -41.17 -8.38 16.44
N ASP A 575 -41.22 -8.65 15.14
CA ASP A 575 -42.34 -8.38 14.25
C ASP A 575 -42.47 -9.51 13.22
N PRO A 576 -42.90 -10.72 13.62
CA PRO A 576 -42.91 -11.87 12.71
C PRO A 576 -43.91 -11.74 11.57
N THR A 577 -44.88 -10.84 11.68
CA THR A 577 -45.89 -10.60 10.65
C THR A 577 -45.49 -9.46 9.70
N GLY A 578 -44.46 -8.70 10.03
CA GLY A 578 -44.06 -7.51 9.26
C GLY A 578 -45.10 -6.39 9.34
N ALA A 579 -45.77 -6.24 10.48
CA ALA A 579 -46.79 -5.23 10.69
C ALA A 579 -46.24 -3.80 10.52
N VAL A 580 -44.97 -3.58 10.86
CA VAL A 580 -44.29 -2.29 10.70
C VAL A 580 -43.51 -2.29 9.38
N ASN A 581 -43.93 -1.42 8.44
CA ASN A 581 -43.27 -1.20 7.16
C ASN A 581 -43.01 -2.49 6.34
N SER A 582 -43.83 -3.55 6.51
CA SER A 582 -43.65 -4.83 5.81
C SER A 582 -42.29 -5.51 6.08
N ASN A 583 -41.62 -5.15 7.19
CA ASN A 583 -40.32 -5.69 7.56
C ASN A 583 -40.48 -6.85 8.54
N VAL A 584 -40.41 -8.09 8.07
CA VAL A 584 -40.49 -9.28 8.94
C VAL A 584 -39.25 -9.38 9.83
N VAL A 585 -39.41 -9.31 11.15
CA VAL A 585 -38.36 -9.49 12.16
C VAL A 585 -38.70 -10.73 13.01
N PRO A 586 -38.11 -11.90 12.75
CA PRO A 586 -38.31 -13.09 13.57
C PRO A 586 -37.85 -12.88 15.02
N VAL A 587 -38.48 -13.57 15.97
CA VAL A 587 -38.12 -13.53 17.40
C VAL A 587 -36.62 -13.83 17.62
N ALA A 588 -36.10 -14.90 17.00
CA ALA A 588 -34.69 -15.27 17.11
C ALA A 588 -33.74 -14.17 16.58
N THR A 589 -34.15 -13.45 15.53
CA THR A 589 -33.39 -12.31 14.99
C THR A 589 -33.40 -11.14 15.97
N ALA A 590 -34.56 -10.80 16.55
CA ALA A 590 -34.64 -9.73 17.55
C ALA A 590 -33.82 -10.03 18.81
N VAL A 591 -33.81 -11.29 19.28
CA VAL A 591 -33.02 -11.72 20.44
C VAL A 591 -31.52 -11.64 20.16
N SER A 592 -31.07 -12.20 19.04
CA SER A 592 -29.65 -12.20 18.67
C SER A 592 -29.13 -10.79 18.37
N SER A 593 -29.91 -9.96 17.67
CA SER A 593 -29.53 -8.57 17.38
C SER A 593 -29.53 -7.70 18.63
N ALA A 594 -30.42 -7.97 19.60
CA ALA A 594 -30.43 -7.27 20.88
C ALA A 594 -29.15 -7.49 21.69
N ILE A 595 -28.65 -8.73 21.75
CA ILE A 595 -27.39 -9.04 22.46
C ILE A 595 -26.20 -8.31 21.81
N GLN A 596 -26.10 -8.37 20.48
CA GLN A 596 -25.03 -7.70 19.74
C GLN A 596 -25.10 -6.17 19.88
N THR A 597 -26.29 -5.61 19.68
CA THR A 597 -26.52 -4.17 19.74
C THR A 597 -26.27 -3.63 21.14
N SER A 598 -26.75 -4.31 22.18
CA SER A 598 -26.56 -3.88 23.57
C SER A 598 -25.07 -3.78 23.95
N THR A 599 -24.23 -4.62 23.36
CA THR A 599 -22.78 -4.58 23.59
C THR A 599 -22.15 -3.30 23.06
N ARG A 600 -22.46 -2.94 21.80
CA ARG A 600 -21.97 -1.73 21.16
C ARG A 600 -22.50 -0.47 21.84
N GLU A 601 -23.80 -0.45 22.10
CA GLU A 601 -24.47 0.71 22.68
C GLU A 601 -24.08 0.96 24.14
N LEU A 602 -23.76 -0.07 24.94
CA LEU A 602 -23.21 0.15 26.27
C LEU A 602 -21.87 0.90 26.21
N GLY A 603 -20.99 0.56 25.27
CA GLY A 603 -19.74 1.28 25.04
C GLY A 603 -19.97 2.75 24.67
N ARG A 604 -20.95 3.03 23.80
CA ARG A 604 -21.35 4.40 23.45
C ARG A 604 -21.95 5.15 24.63
N ILE A 605 -22.82 4.52 25.40
CA ILE A 605 -23.41 5.11 26.61
C ILE A 605 -22.30 5.53 27.57
N ILE A 606 -21.33 4.66 27.87
CA ILE A 606 -20.22 5.00 28.76
C ILE A 606 -19.41 6.18 28.21
N ASN A 607 -19.09 6.19 26.91
CA ASN A 607 -18.36 7.30 26.29
C ASN A 607 -19.14 8.62 26.37
N ASN A 608 -20.39 8.62 25.91
CA ASN A 608 -21.25 9.80 25.86
C ASN A 608 -21.56 10.34 27.26
N THR A 609 -21.98 9.49 28.19
CA THR A 609 -22.33 9.90 29.57
C THR A 609 -21.13 10.47 30.30
N ARG A 610 -19.96 9.85 30.21
CA ARG A 610 -18.74 10.38 30.85
C ARG A 610 -18.32 11.72 30.24
N ARG A 611 -18.40 11.88 28.91
CA ARG A 611 -18.12 13.16 28.27
C ARG A 611 -19.08 14.26 28.71
N VAL A 612 -20.37 13.95 28.76
CA VAL A 612 -21.42 14.92 29.11
C VAL A 612 -21.44 15.26 30.61
N ARG A 613 -21.31 14.25 31.49
CA ARG A 613 -21.57 14.37 32.93
C ARG A 613 -20.31 14.44 33.79
N VAL A 614 -19.19 13.88 33.33
CA VAL A 614 -17.95 13.78 34.13
C VAL A 614 -16.89 14.77 33.66
N THR A 615 -16.56 14.77 32.36
CA THR A 615 -15.45 15.58 31.84
C THR A 615 -15.89 16.92 31.27
N GLY A 616 -17.17 17.08 30.91
CA GLY A 616 -17.68 18.25 30.21
C GLY A 616 -17.12 18.43 28.80
N ALA A 617 -16.57 17.36 28.21
CA ALA A 617 -15.96 17.38 26.89
C ALA A 617 -17.01 17.32 25.77
N PRO A 618 -16.69 17.81 24.55
CA PRO A 618 -17.50 17.52 23.37
C PRO A 618 -17.67 16.00 23.17
N LEU A 619 -18.77 15.61 22.51
CA LEU A 619 -18.97 14.22 22.08
C LEU A 619 -17.83 13.76 21.18
N GLU A 620 -17.48 12.49 21.26
CA GLU A 620 -16.39 11.91 20.49
C GLU A 620 -16.66 11.99 18.98
N GLU A 621 -15.59 12.10 18.19
CA GLU A 621 -15.70 12.02 16.73
C GLU A 621 -16.26 10.64 16.32
N PRO A 622 -17.16 10.58 15.30
CA PRO A 622 -17.85 9.35 14.94
C PRO A 622 -16.90 8.16 14.70
N TRP A 623 -15.73 8.39 14.09
CA TRP A 623 -14.81 7.29 13.79
C TRP A 623 -14.27 6.57 15.03
N LEU A 624 -13.88 7.35 16.04
CA LEU A 624 -13.31 6.84 17.28
C LEU A 624 -14.41 6.24 18.16
N LEU A 625 -15.58 6.87 18.21
CA LEU A 625 -16.74 6.35 18.93
C LEU A 625 -17.19 4.98 18.38
N GLU A 626 -17.31 4.87 17.05
CA GLU A 626 -17.69 3.62 16.41
C GLU A 626 -16.63 2.53 16.60
N GLY A 627 -15.35 2.86 16.42
CA GLY A 627 -14.24 1.94 16.67
C GLY A 627 -14.23 1.42 18.11
N LEU A 628 -14.41 2.30 19.11
CA LEU A 628 -14.52 1.90 20.52
C LEU A 628 -15.77 1.03 20.79
N SER A 629 -16.88 1.28 20.11
CA SER A 629 -18.09 0.44 20.20
C SER A 629 -17.83 -0.98 19.69
N ASP A 630 -16.97 -1.11 18.67
CA ASP A 630 -16.59 -2.40 18.11
C ASP A 630 -15.53 -3.10 18.97
N ILE A 631 -14.65 -2.34 19.63
CA ILE A 631 -13.76 -2.85 20.71
C ILE A 631 -14.59 -3.39 21.88
N ALA A 632 -15.69 -2.75 22.28
CA ALA A 632 -16.58 -3.26 23.33
C ALA A 632 -17.12 -4.67 22.99
N SER A 633 -17.41 -4.92 21.72
CA SER A 633 -17.83 -6.23 21.22
C SER A 633 -16.71 -7.25 21.34
N GLU A 634 -15.49 -6.88 20.98
CA GLU A 634 -14.31 -7.74 21.13
C GLU A 634 -13.96 -8.05 22.59
N LEU A 635 -14.05 -7.07 23.50
CA LEU A 635 -13.86 -7.31 24.94
C LEU A 635 -14.90 -8.31 25.47
N THR A 636 -16.14 -8.20 24.99
CA THR A 636 -17.21 -9.14 25.35
C THR A 636 -16.98 -10.53 24.77
N PHE A 637 -16.37 -10.65 23.59
CA PHE A 637 -15.92 -11.94 23.06
C PHE A 637 -14.97 -12.64 24.03
N TYR A 638 -13.93 -11.96 24.52
CA TYR A 638 -12.99 -12.55 25.48
C TYR A 638 -13.72 -13.02 26.74
N GLN A 639 -14.55 -12.17 27.32
CA GLN A 639 -15.35 -12.50 28.51
C GLN A 639 -16.27 -13.71 28.28
N ALA A 640 -16.93 -13.80 27.11
CA ALA A 640 -17.82 -14.91 26.78
C ALA A 640 -17.09 -16.25 26.62
N THR A 641 -15.77 -16.23 26.36
CA THR A 641 -14.94 -17.45 26.31
C THR A 641 -14.60 -18.01 27.70
N ALA A 642 -14.92 -17.30 28.77
CA ALA A 642 -14.57 -17.72 30.12
C ALA A 642 -15.27 -19.02 30.52
N VAL A 643 -14.56 -19.83 31.30
CA VAL A 643 -15.02 -21.12 31.82
C VAL A 643 -15.13 -21.01 33.33
N THR A 644 -16.25 -21.46 33.90
CA THR A 644 -16.42 -21.58 35.35
C THR A 644 -15.90 -22.94 35.80
N THR A 645 -14.97 -22.97 36.75
CA THR A 645 -14.55 -24.19 37.46
C THR A 645 -14.87 -24.01 38.94
N ASP A 646 -15.59 -24.97 39.55
CA ASP A 646 -15.84 -25.07 40.99
C ASP A 646 -16.27 -23.78 41.71
N GLY A 647 -17.16 -23.01 41.11
CA GLY A 647 -17.84 -21.88 41.77
C GLY A 647 -16.98 -20.64 42.06
N ALA A 648 -15.72 -20.57 41.61
CA ALA A 648 -14.90 -19.37 41.74
C ALA A 648 -13.93 -19.14 40.58
N VAL A 649 -13.84 -17.87 40.17
CA VAL A 649 -13.04 -17.23 39.10
C VAL A 649 -13.43 -17.61 37.66
N ILE A 650 -14.08 -16.65 36.99
CA ILE A 650 -14.43 -16.65 35.57
C ILE A 650 -13.24 -16.05 34.80
N THR A 651 -12.21 -16.86 34.51
CA THR A 651 -11.10 -16.39 33.67
C THR A 651 -11.42 -16.64 32.19
N PRO A 652 -11.36 -15.62 31.31
CA PRO A 652 -11.40 -15.81 29.87
C PRO A 652 -10.41 -16.88 29.40
N SER A 653 -10.87 -17.84 28.58
CA SER A 653 -9.95 -18.86 28.00
C SER A 653 -9.15 -18.30 26.83
N LEU A 654 -9.60 -17.18 26.25
CA LEU A 654 -8.88 -16.39 25.26
C LEU A 654 -8.76 -14.96 25.77
N THR A 655 -7.61 -14.34 25.50
CA THR A 655 -7.29 -12.97 25.89
C THR A 655 -6.57 -12.25 24.73
N PRO A 656 -6.52 -10.91 24.74
CA PRO A 656 -5.66 -10.14 23.85
C PRO A 656 -4.21 -10.65 23.88
N ARG A 657 -3.48 -10.40 22.79
CA ARG A 657 -2.06 -10.77 22.59
C ARG A 657 -1.72 -12.28 22.57
N MET A 658 -2.71 -13.17 22.40
CA MET A 658 -2.48 -14.63 22.30
C MET A 658 -2.18 -15.13 20.88
N ASN A 659 -2.13 -14.24 19.89
CA ASN A 659 -2.11 -14.53 18.46
C ASN A 659 -3.16 -15.58 18.08
N ILE A 660 -4.44 -15.28 18.37
CA ILE A 660 -5.52 -16.26 18.30
C ILE A 660 -5.68 -16.80 16.88
N VAL A 661 -5.49 -18.12 16.72
CA VAL A 661 -5.67 -18.86 15.47
C VAL A 661 -7.03 -19.58 15.44
N LEU A 662 -7.45 -20.05 14.27
CA LEU A 662 -8.73 -20.76 14.08
C LEU A 662 -8.88 -21.96 15.02
N SER A 663 -7.81 -22.74 15.24
CA SER A 663 -7.87 -23.93 16.10
C SER A 663 -8.08 -23.58 17.58
N ASN A 664 -7.68 -22.38 18.03
CA ASN A 664 -8.04 -21.91 19.37
C ASN A 664 -9.56 -21.77 19.50
N LEU A 665 -10.27 -21.40 18.44
CA LEU A 665 -11.72 -21.27 18.44
C LEU A 665 -12.42 -22.62 18.32
N THR A 666 -11.97 -23.48 17.42
CA THR A 666 -12.75 -24.64 16.92
C THR A 666 -12.39 -25.99 17.53
N THR A 667 -11.29 -26.08 18.29
CA THR A 667 -10.79 -27.37 18.83
C THR A 667 -10.71 -27.36 20.36
N GLY A 668 -10.71 -28.54 20.98
CA GLY A 668 -10.54 -28.74 22.42
C GLY A 668 -11.79 -28.52 23.28
N THR A 669 -11.64 -28.70 24.60
CA THR A 669 -12.73 -28.51 25.57
C THR A 669 -13.27 -27.08 25.49
N ASN A 670 -14.60 -26.93 25.51
CA ASN A 670 -15.31 -25.65 25.34
C ASN A 670 -15.25 -25.01 23.93
N ALA A 671 -14.87 -25.75 22.88
CA ALA A 671 -14.88 -25.22 21.50
C ALA A 671 -16.25 -24.64 21.10
N SER A 672 -17.36 -25.33 21.41
CA SER A 672 -18.71 -24.82 21.11
C SER A 672 -19.00 -23.47 21.77
N ARG A 673 -18.50 -23.24 22.99
CA ARG A 673 -18.61 -21.95 23.68
C ARG A 673 -17.78 -20.87 22.97
N ARG A 674 -16.54 -21.18 22.58
CA ARG A 674 -15.67 -20.22 21.86
C ARG A 674 -16.20 -19.87 20.48
N VAL A 675 -16.73 -20.85 19.74
CA VAL A 675 -17.40 -20.62 18.45
C VAL A 675 -18.66 -19.78 18.62
N ALA A 676 -19.50 -20.06 19.63
CA ALA A 676 -20.67 -19.24 19.93
C ALA A 676 -20.27 -17.79 20.29
N ALA A 677 -19.29 -17.62 21.17
CA ALA A 677 -18.76 -16.30 21.54
C ALA A 677 -18.21 -15.55 20.32
N PHE A 678 -17.44 -16.23 19.45
CA PHE A 678 -16.92 -15.64 18.23
C PHE A 678 -18.05 -15.19 17.30
N ASN A 679 -19.01 -16.06 17.00
CA ASN A 679 -20.13 -15.77 16.10
C ASN A 679 -20.99 -14.61 16.60
N THR A 680 -21.19 -14.51 17.91
CA THR A 680 -22.00 -13.43 18.52
C THR A 680 -21.24 -12.11 18.58
N TYR A 681 -19.99 -12.11 19.06
CA TYR A 681 -19.33 -10.87 19.49
C TYR A 681 -18.14 -10.43 18.62
N ALA A 682 -17.43 -11.35 17.97
CA ALA A 682 -16.24 -11.03 17.17
C ALA A 682 -16.52 -11.02 15.66
N ASN A 683 -17.30 -11.98 15.15
CA ASN A 683 -17.56 -12.15 13.73
C ASN A 683 -18.18 -10.93 13.03
N PRO A 684 -19.05 -10.12 13.68
CA PRO A 684 -19.50 -8.86 13.10
C PRO A 684 -18.33 -7.92 12.73
N ASN A 685 -17.33 -7.82 13.60
CA ASN A 685 -16.12 -7.01 13.35
C ASN A 685 -15.29 -7.58 12.20
N PHE A 686 -15.10 -8.91 12.15
CA PHE A 686 -14.41 -9.58 11.03
C PHE A 686 -15.15 -9.40 9.69
N THR A 687 -16.48 -9.34 9.70
CA THR A 687 -17.31 -9.10 8.51
C THR A 687 -17.09 -7.69 7.97
N ILE A 688 -17.14 -6.66 8.81
CA ILE A 688 -16.93 -5.28 8.35
C ILE A 688 -15.45 -5.01 8.02
N TYR A 689 -14.51 -5.67 8.70
CA TYR A 689 -13.09 -5.59 8.37
C TYR A 689 -12.76 -6.28 7.02
N ARG A 690 -13.47 -7.35 6.66
CA ARG A 690 -13.37 -7.96 5.32
C ARG A 690 -13.67 -6.95 4.22
N ALA A 691 -14.70 -6.10 4.41
CA ALA A 691 -15.05 -5.08 3.44
C ALA A 691 -13.90 -4.07 3.22
N PHE A 692 -13.17 -3.71 4.27
CA PHE A 692 -11.94 -2.92 4.14
C PHE A 692 -10.84 -3.69 3.41
N LEU A 693 -10.57 -4.93 3.79
CA LEU A 693 -9.52 -5.75 3.17
C LEU A 693 -9.72 -5.95 1.66
N GLN A 694 -10.97 -5.99 1.19
CA GLN A 694 -11.31 -6.09 -0.23
C GLN A 694 -11.11 -4.79 -1.02
N GLY A 695 -11.08 -3.63 -0.33
CA GLY A 695 -10.92 -2.31 -0.93
C GLY A 695 -10.15 -1.34 -0.03
N PRO A 696 -8.89 -1.63 0.32
CA PRO A 696 -8.15 -0.83 1.31
C PRO A 696 -7.85 0.60 0.83
N ASN A 697 -7.99 0.87 -0.48
CA ASN A 697 -7.81 2.21 -1.05
C ASN A 697 -9.09 3.05 -1.04
N THR A 698 -10.25 2.43 -0.80
CA THR A 698 -11.57 3.09 -0.83
C THR A 698 -12.11 3.43 0.56
N ALA A 699 -11.37 3.10 1.61
CA ALA A 699 -11.70 3.47 2.98
C ALA A 699 -10.42 3.51 3.83
N GLY A 700 -10.33 4.47 4.74
CA GLY A 700 -9.37 4.48 5.85
C GLY A 700 -10.09 4.42 7.20
N PRO A 701 -9.38 4.13 8.29
CA PRO A 701 -9.96 4.10 9.63
C PRO A 701 -10.40 5.47 10.12
N TYR A 702 -9.88 6.57 9.55
CA TYR A 702 -10.33 7.92 9.87
C TYR A 702 -11.36 8.42 8.84
N TRP A 703 -12.59 8.70 9.29
CA TRP A 703 -13.65 9.31 8.45
C TRP A 703 -14.36 10.48 9.13
N THR A 704 -14.89 11.40 8.32
CA THR A 704 -15.54 12.65 8.77
C THR A 704 -16.96 12.81 8.24
N ASN A 705 -17.44 11.88 7.39
CA ASN A 705 -18.78 11.95 6.80
C ASN A 705 -19.65 10.78 7.25
N PRO A 706 -20.81 11.01 7.90
CA PRO A 706 -21.73 9.95 8.30
C PRO A 706 -22.65 9.40 7.18
N THR A 707 -22.65 9.96 5.95
CA THR A 707 -23.70 9.66 4.94
C THR A 707 -23.23 9.11 3.60
N GLY A 708 -22.06 8.48 3.50
CA GLY A 708 -21.61 7.78 2.29
C GLY A 708 -20.97 6.42 2.59
N THR A 709 -21.11 5.44 1.70
CA THR A 709 -20.47 4.12 1.87
C THR A 709 -18.96 4.25 1.64
N PRO A 710 -18.10 3.66 2.49
CA PRO A 710 -18.46 2.64 3.47
C PRO A 710 -18.19 3.10 4.92
N ALA A 711 -19.22 3.59 5.60
CA ALA A 711 -19.24 3.60 7.07
C ALA A 711 -18.90 2.19 7.64
N LEU A 712 -19.21 1.09 6.93
CA LEU A 712 -18.88 -0.26 7.40
C LEU A 712 -17.40 -0.62 7.25
N ALA A 713 -16.79 -0.45 6.06
CA ALA A 713 -15.38 -0.76 5.86
C ALA A 713 -14.48 0.15 6.71
N ALA A 714 -14.79 1.46 6.76
CA ALA A 714 -14.05 2.40 7.59
C ALA A 714 -14.15 2.04 9.09
N ARG A 715 -15.32 1.59 9.56
CA ARG A 715 -15.49 1.06 10.92
C ARG A 715 -14.66 -0.20 11.17
N GLY A 716 -14.68 -1.16 10.25
CA GLY A 716 -13.85 -2.36 10.34
C GLY A 716 -12.36 -2.02 10.41
N ALA A 717 -11.91 -1.06 9.61
CA ALA A 717 -10.57 -0.51 9.68
C ALA A 717 -10.28 0.16 11.03
N ALA A 718 -11.20 0.98 11.57
CA ALA A 718 -11.01 1.64 12.86
C ALA A 718 -10.97 0.66 14.02
N TRP A 719 -11.85 -0.35 14.06
CA TRP A 719 -11.77 -1.43 15.06
C TRP A 719 -10.39 -2.10 15.02
N ASN A 720 -9.97 -2.54 13.83
CA ASN A 720 -8.72 -3.25 13.67
C ASN A 720 -7.49 -2.37 14.01
N PHE A 721 -7.52 -1.10 13.61
CA PHE A 721 -6.49 -0.13 13.97
C PHE A 721 -6.44 0.12 15.47
N LEU A 722 -7.57 0.30 16.16
CA LEU A 722 -7.59 0.49 17.62
C LEU A 722 -7.08 -0.74 18.36
N ARG A 723 -7.40 -1.96 17.89
CA ARG A 723 -6.84 -3.21 18.43
C ARG A 723 -5.32 -3.24 18.28
N TYR A 724 -4.81 -2.94 17.08
CA TYR A 724 -3.37 -2.80 16.82
C TYR A 724 -2.73 -1.72 17.72
N ALA A 725 -3.37 -0.56 17.86
CA ALA A 725 -2.88 0.53 18.69
C ALA A 725 -2.82 0.13 20.17
N ALA A 726 -3.82 -0.58 20.68
CA ALA A 726 -3.82 -1.09 22.05
C ALA A 726 -2.70 -2.12 22.28
N ASP A 727 -2.50 -3.06 21.34
CA ASP A 727 -1.41 -4.03 21.41
C ASP A 727 -0.03 -3.33 21.38
N ARG A 728 0.14 -2.33 20.51
CA ARG A 728 1.37 -1.56 20.45
C ARG A 728 1.58 -0.77 21.74
N TYR A 729 0.55 -0.07 22.21
CA TYR A 729 0.57 0.76 23.41
C TYR A 729 0.98 -0.02 24.67
N VAL A 730 0.43 -1.22 24.88
CA VAL A 730 0.82 -2.08 26.01
C VAL A 730 2.33 -2.33 26.03
N THR A 731 2.92 -2.52 24.85
CA THR A 731 4.35 -2.80 24.71
C THR A 731 5.20 -1.53 24.80
N THR A 732 4.78 -0.44 24.15
CA THR A 732 5.58 0.79 24.05
C THR A 732 5.46 1.69 25.28
N ALA A 733 4.30 1.73 25.92
CA ALA A 733 4.04 2.53 27.12
C ALA A 733 4.25 1.75 28.43
N GLY A 734 4.34 0.41 28.37
CA GLY A 734 4.44 -0.44 29.57
C GLY A 734 3.19 -0.39 30.44
N GLN A 735 2.03 -0.19 29.80
CA GLN A 735 0.73 0.04 30.44
C GLN A 735 -0.26 -1.09 30.10
N THR A 736 -1.46 -1.04 30.68
CA THR A 736 -2.50 -2.06 30.45
C THR A 736 -3.46 -1.64 29.33
N GLU A 737 -4.12 -2.62 28.70
CA GLU A 737 -5.15 -2.32 27.72
C GLU A 737 -6.32 -1.51 28.31
N THR A 738 -6.71 -1.82 29.56
CA THR A 738 -7.73 -1.04 30.29
C THR A 738 -7.31 0.43 30.44
N SER A 739 -6.03 0.70 30.75
CA SER A 739 -5.56 2.09 30.85
C SER A 739 -5.59 2.83 29.50
N PHE A 740 -5.37 2.12 28.39
CA PHE A 740 -5.49 2.69 27.05
C PHE A 740 -6.94 3.12 26.76
N TRP A 741 -7.90 2.22 26.96
CA TRP A 741 -9.31 2.50 26.71
C TRP A 741 -9.89 3.57 27.63
N THR A 742 -9.60 3.48 28.94
CA THR A 742 -10.06 4.47 29.91
C THR A 742 -9.47 5.86 29.67
N ALA A 743 -8.22 5.96 29.18
CA ALA A 743 -7.63 7.23 28.81
C ALA A 743 -8.36 7.89 27.62
N LEU A 744 -8.70 7.11 26.58
CA LEU A 744 -9.46 7.61 25.42
C LEU A 744 -10.85 8.10 25.82
N ILE A 745 -11.52 7.38 26.72
CA ILE A 745 -12.90 7.70 27.15
C ILE A 745 -12.96 8.93 28.06
N ASN A 746 -11.95 9.10 28.93
CA ASN A 746 -11.90 10.21 29.89
C ASN A 746 -11.22 11.48 29.35
N SER A 747 -10.85 11.48 28.08
CA SER A 747 -10.18 12.63 27.47
C SER A 747 -11.11 13.84 27.32
N THR A 748 -10.54 15.03 27.46
CA THR A 748 -11.21 16.30 27.16
C THR A 748 -11.08 16.71 25.69
N THR A 749 -10.28 15.99 24.90
CA THR A 749 -10.16 16.16 23.45
C THR A 749 -10.93 15.06 22.71
N THR A 750 -11.04 15.20 21.38
CA THR A 750 -11.76 14.26 20.50
C THR A 750 -10.88 13.83 19.33
N GLY A 751 -11.27 12.77 18.66
CA GLY A 751 -10.71 12.32 17.39
C GLY A 751 -9.24 11.96 17.46
N LEU A 752 -8.51 12.36 16.41
CA LEU A 752 -7.07 12.11 16.33
C LEU A 752 -6.29 12.85 17.41
N ALA A 753 -6.76 14.02 17.87
CA ALA A 753 -6.14 14.73 18.98
C ALA A 753 -6.29 13.98 20.31
N ASN A 754 -7.42 13.29 20.52
CA ASN A 754 -7.60 12.38 21.64
C ASN A 754 -6.61 11.22 21.57
N LEU A 755 -6.60 10.50 20.44
CA LEU A 755 -5.70 9.36 20.28
C LEU A 755 -4.22 9.76 20.44
N GLN A 756 -3.81 10.89 19.84
CA GLN A 756 -2.46 11.44 19.97
C GLN A 756 -2.08 11.71 21.43
N GLY A 757 -3.00 12.29 22.22
CA GLY A 757 -2.79 12.54 23.64
C GLY A 757 -2.55 11.26 24.44
N VAL A 758 -3.22 10.16 24.07
CA VAL A 758 -3.07 8.86 24.74
C VAL A 758 -1.80 8.12 24.30
N ILE A 759 -1.51 8.05 23.00
CA ILE A 759 -0.36 7.30 22.48
C ILE A 759 0.97 8.06 22.57
N GLY A 760 0.93 9.38 22.77
CA GLY A 760 2.13 10.23 22.86
C GLY A 760 2.92 10.37 21.56
N ALA A 761 2.29 10.08 20.42
CA ALA A 761 2.90 10.08 19.08
C ALA A 761 1.86 10.50 18.03
N ASP A 762 2.32 10.88 16.83
CA ASP A 762 1.44 11.17 15.71
C ASP A 762 0.65 9.91 15.30
N PRO A 763 -0.70 9.91 15.38
CA PRO A 763 -1.52 8.79 14.98
C PRO A 763 -1.36 8.39 13.51
N VAL A 764 -1.04 9.32 12.62
CA VAL A 764 -0.86 9.04 11.19
C VAL A 764 0.35 8.13 10.96
N THR A 765 1.39 8.25 11.78
CA THR A 765 2.54 7.34 11.75
C THR A 765 2.12 5.91 12.15
N TRP A 766 1.31 5.75 13.20
CA TRP A 766 0.81 4.44 13.63
C TRP A 766 -0.16 3.84 12.61
N LEU A 767 -0.96 4.67 11.94
CA LEU A 767 -1.82 4.26 10.85
C LEU A 767 -1.02 3.73 9.64
N ASN A 768 0.09 4.38 9.30
CA ASN A 768 0.99 3.90 8.26
C ASN A 768 1.59 2.54 8.62
N ASP A 769 2.08 2.38 9.85
CA ASP A 769 2.64 1.10 10.33
C ASP A 769 1.57 0.00 10.37
N TRP A 770 0.36 0.32 10.81
CA TRP A 770 -0.80 -0.57 10.81
C TRP A 770 -1.19 -1.04 9.40
N ALA A 771 -1.16 -0.13 8.42
CA ALA A 771 -1.42 -0.47 7.03
C ALA A 771 -0.40 -1.48 6.49
N VAL A 772 0.87 -1.40 6.94
CA VAL A 772 1.88 -2.42 6.63
C VAL A 772 1.57 -3.73 7.37
N ALA A 773 1.32 -3.66 8.68
CA ALA A 773 1.01 -4.82 9.53
C ALA A 773 -0.15 -5.65 8.98
N THR A 774 -1.22 -4.99 8.53
CA THR A 774 -2.41 -5.60 7.93
C THR A 774 -2.08 -6.59 6.82
N TYR A 775 -1.03 -6.32 6.03
CA TYR A 775 -0.63 -7.20 4.96
C TYR A 775 0.44 -8.20 5.37
N VAL A 776 1.45 -7.79 6.14
CA VAL A 776 2.66 -8.61 6.34
C VAL A 776 2.55 -9.57 7.52
N ASP A 777 1.72 -9.24 8.51
CA ASP A 777 1.53 -10.05 9.72
C ASP A 777 1.04 -11.47 9.36
N ASP A 778 1.65 -12.46 10.02
CA ASP A 778 1.50 -13.90 9.77
C ASP A 778 1.66 -14.37 8.31
N ALA A 779 2.09 -13.50 7.39
CA ALA A 779 2.33 -13.82 5.98
C ALA A 779 3.81 -14.03 5.69
N VAL A 780 4.67 -13.30 6.41
CA VAL A 780 6.11 -13.27 6.22
C VAL A 780 6.82 -13.38 7.56
N ALA A 781 7.80 -14.26 7.63
CA ALA A 781 8.62 -14.43 8.83
C ALA A 781 9.61 -13.26 8.99
N GLY A 782 10.01 -12.96 10.23
CA GLY A 782 11.07 -11.99 10.51
C GLY A 782 10.69 -10.53 10.31
N VAL A 783 9.40 -10.22 10.19
CA VAL A 783 8.91 -8.82 10.16
C VAL A 783 9.19 -8.13 11.49
N ALA A 784 9.43 -6.81 11.45
CA ALA A 784 9.63 -6.02 12.67
C ALA A 784 8.39 -6.10 13.59
N PRO A 785 8.54 -6.07 14.93
CA PRO A 785 7.41 -6.18 15.86
C PRO A 785 6.33 -5.09 15.70
N ILE A 786 6.68 -3.94 15.11
CA ILE A 786 5.69 -2.89 14.80
C ILE A 786 4.74 -3.28 13.65
N PHE A 787 5.08 -4.32 12.88
CA PHE A 787 4.29 -4.83 11.77
C PHE A 787 3.56 -6.14 12.10
N SER A 788 3.36 -6.44 13.38
CA SER A 788 2.57 -7.59 13.83
C SER A 788 1.27 -7.17 14.52
N ALA A 789 0.28 -8.08 14.57
CA ALA A 789 -0.96 -7.92 15.31
C ALA A 789 -1.09 -9.01 16.41
N PRO A 790 -0.49 -8.79 17.60
CA PRO A 790 -0.34 -9.81 18.63
C PRO A 790 -1.64 -10.47 19.08
N SER A 791 -2.80 -9.79 19.01
CA SER A 791 -4.06 -10.36 19.50
C SER A 791 -4.67 -11.44 18.60
N TRP A 792 -4.51 -11.33 17.29
CA TRP A 792 -5.25 -12.15 16.33
C TRP A 792 -4.39 -12.57 15.16
N ASN A 793 -4.40 -13.87 14.86
CA ASN A 793 -3.92 -14.35 13.59
C ASN A 793 -5.04 -14.23 12.55
N TYR A 794 -5.16 -13.06 11.93
CA TYR A 794 -6.26 -12.77 11.00
C TYR A 794 -6.31 -13.76 9.84
N ARG A 795 -5.15 -14.16 9.29
CA ARG A 795 -5.06 -15.10 8.17
C ARG A 795 -5.61 -16.47 8.54
N SER A 796 -5.27 -16.98 9.72
CA SER A 796 -5.76 -18.24 10.24
C SER A 796 -7.26 -18.20 10.47
N VAL A 797 -7.77 -17.18 11.18
CA VAL A 797 -9.20 -17.06 11.48
C VAL A 797 -10.02 -16.89 10.20
N TYR A 798 -9.58 -16.05 9.26
CA TYR A 798 -10.23 -15.93 7.96
C TYR A 798 -10.17 -17.23 7.13
N GLY A 799 -9.20 -18.12 7.38
CA GLY A 799 -9.19 -19.48 6.82
C GLY A 799 -10.48 -20.25 7.13
N GLY A 800 -11.07 -20.05 8.32
CA GLY A 800 -12.37 -20.61 8.70
C GLY A 800 -13.58 -19.85 8.12
N LEU A 801 -13.36 -18.68 7.53
CA LEU A 801 -14.37 -17.79 6.96
C LEU A 801 -14.30 -17.70 5.42
N GLY A 802 -13.54 -18.57 4.75
CA GLY A 802 -13.42 -18.58 3.28
C GLY A 802 -12.13 -17.97 2.71
N GLY A 803 -11.10 -17.78 3.54
CA GLY A 803 -9.79 -17.29 3.14
C GLY A 803 -9.54 -15.82 3.48
N PHE A 804 -8.27 -15.43 3.55
CA PHE A 804 -7.85 -14.06 3.88
C PHE A 804 -8.19 -13.11 2.73
N PRO A 805 -9.07 -12.11 2.93
CA PRO A 805 -9.72 -11.40 1.82
C PRO A 805 -8.97 -10.15 1.33
N ALA A 806 -7.70 -9.95 1.73
CA ALA A 806 -6.93 -8.78 1.32
C ALA A 806 -6.71 -8.73 -0.19
N ALA A 807 -7.27 -7.69 -0.83
CA ALA A 807 -7.12 -7.47 -2.26
C ALA A 807 -5.70 -6.97 -2.58
N THR A 808 -5.08 -7.59 -3.58
CA THR A 808 -3.76 -7.17 -4.09
C THR A 808 -3.85 -6.90 -5.57
N ARG A 809 -3.00 -6.00 -6.05
CA ARG A 809 -2.90 -5.67 -7.48
C ARG A 809 -1.51 -5.98 -7.98
N THR A 810 -1.41 -6.72 -9.07
CA THR A 810 -0.11 -7.02 -9.68
C THR A 810 0.34 -5.84 -10.54
N LEU A 811 1.57 -5.38 -10.33
CA LEU A 811 2.25 -4.43 -11.20
C LEU A 811 3.06 -5.21 -12.25
N THR A 812 2.86 -4.83 -13.51
CA THR A 812 3.59 -5.35 -14.66
C THR A 812 4.47 -4.26 -15.24
N SER A 813 5.68 -4.62 -15.68
CA SER A 813 6.64 -3.68 -16.25
C SER A 813 6.02 -2.82 -17.36
N GLY A 814 6.24 -1.51 -17.28
CA GLY A 814 5.82 -0.54 -18.29
C GLY A 814 4.35 -0.12 -18.25
N ALA A 815 3.52 -0.71 -17.38
CA ALA A 815 2.10 -0.38 -17.28
C ALA A 815 1.83 0.49 -16.04
N PRO A 816 1.52 1.79 -16.21
CA PRO A 816 1.20 2.67 -15.09
C PRO A 816 -0.12 2.26 -14.42
N LEU A 817 -0.11 2.11 -13.10
CA LEU A 817 -1.31 1.89 -12.29
C LEU A 817 -1.62 3.16 -11.50
N THR A 818 -2.72 3.83 -11.83
CA THR A 818 -3.22 5.00 -11.10
C THR A 818 -4.38 4.61 -10.21
N LEU A 819 -4.30 4.95 -8.92
CA LEU A 819 -5.35 4.69 -7.94
C LEU A 819 -5.72 5.96 -7.18
N ALA A 820 -7.00 6.08 -6.83
CA ALA A 820 -7.47 7.01 -5.81
C ALA A 820 -7.43 6.32 -4.45
N TYR A 821 -6.92 7.06 -3.47
CA TYR A 821 -6.82 6.67 -2.08
C TYR A 821 -7.68 7.61 -1.27
N GLU A 822 -8.68 7.07 -0.58
CA GLU A 822 -9.36 7.80 0.47
C GLU A 822 -8.36 8.27 1.54
N LYS A 823 -8.78 9.21 2.38
CA LYS A 823 -7.95 9.67 3.50
C LYS A 823 -7.52 8.51 4.40
N THR A 824 -6.26 8.48 4.80
CA THR A 824 -5.68 7.38 5.62
C THR A 824 -5.84 5.97 5.01
N ALA A 825 -6.04 5.87 3.69
CA ALA A 825 -6.22 4.61 2.98
C ALA A 825 -4.90 4.09 2.37
N THR A 826 -4.87 2.81 1.98
CA THR A 826 -3.68 2.13 1.46
C THR A 826 -3.99 1.21 0.26
N SER A 827 -2.99 0.65 -0.40
CA SER A 827 -3.17 -0.43 -1.37
C SER A 827 -1.97 -1.36 -1.36
N TYR A 828 -2.20 -2.64 -1.66
CA TYR A 828 -1.15 -3.65 -1.71
C TYR A 828 -0.79 -3.98 -3.17
N LEU A 829 0.27 -3.35 -3.67
CA LEU A 829 0.72 -3.51 -5.04
C LEU A 829 1.89 -4.49 -5.08
N ARG A 830 1.79 -5.57 -5.85
CA ARG A 830 2.80 -6.65 -5.85
C ARG A 830 3.55 -6.69 -7.16
N THR A 831 4.86 -6.92 -7.09
CA THR A 831 5.71 -7.12 -8.27
C THR A 831 6.89 -8.02 -7.92
N ARG A 832 7.60 -8.53 -8.93
CA ARG A 832 8.80 -9.35 -8.72
C ARG A 832 9.95 -8.86 -9.57
N VAL A 833 11.13 -8.88 -8.98
CA VAL A 833 12.40 -8.75 -9.69
C VAL A 833 13.02 -10.14 -9.82
N ASN A 834 13.41 -10.55 -11.02
CA ASN A 834 13.98 -11.88 -11.22
C ASN A 834 15.38 -12.02 -10.62
N ALA A 835 15.84 -13.27 -10.52
CA ALA A 835 17.18 -13.60 -10.07
C ALA A 835 18.25 -12.84 -10.85
N ASN A 836 19.21 -12.27 -10.12
CA ASN A 836 20.34 -11.52 -10.64
C ASN A 836 19.95 -10.30 -11.50
N GLN A 837 18.74 -9.77 -11.31
CA GLN A 837 18.25 -8.57 -11.98
C GLN A 837 17.94 -7.46 -10.98
N GLN A 838 17.82 -6.24 -11.51
CA GLN A 838 17.31 -5.08 -10.79
C GLN A 838 15.97 -4.66 -11.40
N GLY A 839 15.06 -4.16 -10.58
CA GLY A 839 13.77 -3.60 -11.02
C GLY A 839 13.63 -2.16 -10.59
N GLY A 840 12.86 -1.38 -11.34
CA GLY A 840 12.60 0.03 -11.03
C GLY A 840 11.16 0.20 -10.58
N VAL A 841 10.95 1.11 -9.63
CA VAL A 841 9.63 1.57 -9.19
C VAL A 841 9.62 3.09 -9.25
N THR A 842 8.79 3.63 -10.13
CA THR A 842 8.53 5.06 -10.23
C THR A 842 7.18 5.36 -9.61
N VAL A 843 7.18 6.31 -8.67
CA VAL A 843 5.98 6.76 -7.99
C VAL A 843 5.72 8.21 -8.38
N SER A 844 4.49 8.55 -8.76
CA SER A 844 4.09 9.91 -9.14
C SER A 844 2.77 10.31 -8.49
N SER A 845 2.71 11.51 -7.90
CA SER A 845 1.51 12.13 -7.35
C SER A 845 1.53 13.65 -7.56
N PRO A 846 0.37 14.28 -7.80
CA PRO A 846 0.22 15.73 -7.71
C PRO A 846 0.51 16.29 -6.31
N THR A 847 0.41 15.48 -5.26
CA THR A 847 0.59 15.87 -3.85
C THR A 847 1.55 14.90 -3.14
N PRO A 848 2.85 14.91 -3.50
CA PRO A 848 3.82 13.93 -3.01
C PRO A 848 4.00 13.96 -1.48
N ALA A 849 3.83 15.13 -0.84
CA ALA A 849 3.93 15.27 0.61
C ALA A 849 2.85 14.51 1.39
N ASP A 850 1.73 14.16 0.73
CA ASP A 850 0.61 13.44 1.35
C ASP A 850 0.71 11.92 1.16
N PHE A 851 1.86 11.41 0.71
CA PHE A 851 2.10 9.97 0.59
C PHE A 851 3.33 9.53 1.36
N THR A 852 3.17 8.44 2.09
CA THR A 852 4.28 7.56 2.45
C THR A 852 4.20 6.32 1.58
N VAL A 853 5.27 5.96 0.89
CA VAL A 853 5.33 4.73 0.09
C VAL A 853 6.36 3.79 0.69
N THR A 854 5.87 2.69 1.25
CA THR A 854 6.72 1.65 1.82
C THR A 854 6.89 0.52 0.81
N VAL A 855 8.12 0.13 0.55
CA VAL A 855 8.44 -1.11 -0.16
C VAL A 855 8.82 -2.16 0.86
N PHE A 856 8.29 -3.35 0.68
CA PHE A 856 8.49 -4.50 1.55
C PHE A 856 8.92 -5.71 0.72
N ARG A 857 9.96 -6.43 1.16
CA ARG A 857 10.35 -7.69 0.52
C ARG A 857 9.62 -8.87 1.18
N ALA A 858 8.76 -9.51 0.41
CA ALA A 858 7.96 -10.63 0.88
C ALA A 858 8.63 -12.01 0.67
N ARG A 859 9.49 -12.15 -0.35
CA ARG A 859 10.24 -13.37 -0.66
C ARG A 859 11.62 -13.06 -1.24
#